data_AF-A0A8C0JD31-F1
#
_entry.id   AF-A0A8C0JD31-F1
#
_cell.length_a   1.000
_cell.length_b   1.000
_cell.length_c   1.000
_cell.angle_alpha   90.00
_cell.angle_beta   90.00
_cell.angle_gamma   90.00
#
_symmetry.space_group_name_H-M   'P 1'
#
loop_
_entity.id
_entity.type
_entity.pdbx_description
1 polymer ?
#
loop_
_entity_poly.entity_id
_entity_poly.type
_entity_poly.pdbx_seq_one_letter_code
_entity_poly.pdbx_strand_id
1 'polypeptide(L)'
;VEHNTFTRPALDNLLGMFFFEIEGFESNSSPRQTSPPVFSKPMDSNIRPCASGNGEDMDSPQSLQDDITEYATNVDSYCLNRCKVVWGIVYMHVFPNNMRLEFFLFLLRHNITTCNSIIKFTFVDYLMKKLTDSDTGKTCLMKALLNINQNTNEIVKMLLSFGEENSFLERLINAKYTEEAYKGQTALNIAIERRQYDIAQTLIEKGADVNAHSQGVFFNPKHKHEGFYFGETPLALAACTNQPDIVQLLMDNRRTDITSQDSRGNNILHALVTVAEDFKTQNDFVIRMYDMILLKSKSRTLETMKNKDGLTPLQLAAKSGKLEILKYILSREIKDKPNRSLSRKFTDWAYGPVQSSLYDLTELDTTADNSLLEIIVYNTNIGNRHEMLTLEPLHSLLRMKWKKFARHMFFMSCCFYFIYNIILTLVSYYRPRRDEAPPYPLALTRNMGWLQLLAQVLIMIAAIFLAIKESVAIFLLRPSDLQSILSDAWFHFAFFIQAVLVIFSVFLYLFSYKEHLVCLVLAMALGWANMLYFTRGFQSMGIYSVMIQKVILQDVIKFLVVYIVFLLGFGVALAALIETCPNDSKCHSHRSLGAVLMELFKLTIGLGDLEIQQNSKYPVLFLLLLITYVLLTFVLLLNMLIALMGETVENISKESEHIWRLQRARTILEFEKMLPKYLKKKFQLGELCKVAENDTRCPLNAPSELSVHNSHCYNRIQDTSRSNSKNTLNTFDEMDYLLETTV
;
A
#
# COMPACT_ATOMS: atom_id res chain seq x y z
N VAL A 1 -52.42 -0.96 -50.12
CA VAL A 1 -52.03 -0.97 -51.55
C VAL A 1 -50.50 -1.03 -51.57
N GLU A 2 -50.00 -2.26 -51.40
CA GLU A 2 -49.17 -3.01 -52.37
C GLU A 2 -47.66 -2.72 -52.17
N HIS A 3 -46.94 -3.62 -51.49
CA HIS A 3 -46.07 -4.65 -52.07
C HIS A 3 -44.87 -4.10 -52.85
N ASN A 4 -43.66 -4.22 -52.29
CA ASN A 4 -42.71 -5.24 -52.78
C ASN A 4 -41.44 -5.36 -51.93
N THR A 5 -41.05 -6.63 -51.81
CA THR A 5 -39.90 -7.26 -51.18
C THR A 5 -38.63 -7.11 -52.02
N PHE A 6 -37.45 -6.93 -51.41
CA PHE A 6 -36.19 -7.56 -51.85
C PHE A 6 -35.16 -7.66 -50.69
N THR A 7 -34.96 -8.91 -50.25
CA THR A 7 -33.78 -9.60 -49.69
C THR A 7 -32.57 -8.85 -49.08
N ARG A 8 -32.31 -9.17 -47.79
CA ARG A 8 -31.06 -9.18 -46.97
C ARG A 8 -29.81 -9.77 -47.68
N PRO A 9 -28.53 -9.65 -47.20
CA PRO A 9 -28.11 -9.58 -45.77
C PRO A 9 -26.86 -8.73 -45.42
N ALA A 10 -26.53 -8.77 -44.11
CA ALA A 10 -25.22 -8.54 -43.48
C ALA A 10 -24.86 -7.10 -43.04
N LEU A 11 -25.25 -6.70 -41.82
CA LEU A 11 -24.37 -5.98 -40.87
C LEU A 11 -24.91 -5.78 -39.43
N ASP A 12 -25.73 -6.67 -38.85
CA ASP A 12 -26.23 -6.51 -37.48
C ASP A 12 -25.44 -7.32 -36.45
N ASN A 13 -24.20 -6.91 -36.17
CA ASN A 13 -23.45 -7.39 -35.01
C ASN A 13 -22.37 -6.37 -34.61
N LEU A 14 -22.79 -5.17 -34.19
CA LEU A 14 -21.97 -4.23 -33.40
C LEU A 14 -22.76 -2.93 -33.20
N LEU A 15 -23.48 -2.79 -32.08
CA LEU A 15 -23.79 -1.53 -31.37
C LEU A 15 -25.04 -1.73 -30.50
N GLY A 16 -24.84 -2.20 -29.27
CA GLY A 16 -25.89 -2.41 -28.29
C GLY A 16 -25.36 -2.44 -26.86
N MET A 17 -24.46 -1.52 -26.54
CA MET A 17 -24.05 -1.22 -25.17
C MET A 17 -23.71 0.26 -25.12
N PHE A 18 -24.64 1.10 -24.67
CA PHE A 18 -24.38 2.34 -23.94
C PHE A 18 -25.72 3.03 -23.63
N PHE A 19 -25.84 3.50 -22.38
CA PHE A 19 -26.84 4.40 -21.78
C PHE A 19 -28.03 3.86 -20.94
N PHE A 20 -27.81 3.98 -19.61
CA PHE A 20 -28.62 4.66 -18.58
C PHE A 20 -30.06 4.22 -18.26
N GLU A 21 -30.34 4.03 -16.96
CA GLU A 21 -31.45 4.73 -16.28
C GLU A 21 -31.28 4.77 -14.75
N ILE A 22 -31.73 5.90 -14.18
CA ILE A 22 -31.76 6.33 -12.78
C ILE A 22 -33.24 6.26 -12.30
N GLU A 23 -33.45 6.32 -10.97
CA GLU A 23 -34.70 6.52 -10.20
C GLU A 23 -35.30 5.24 -9.56
N GLY A 24 -35.74 5.22 -8.29
CA GLY A 24 -36.10 6.31 -7.39
C GLY A 24 -36.34 5.88 -5.92
N PHE A 25 -36.88 6.85 -5.17
CA PHE A 25 -36.83 7.10 -3.73
C PHE A 25 -37.82 6.32 -2.82
N GLU A 26 -37.35 6.07 -1.59
CA GLU A 26 -37.98 6.08 -0.24
C GLU A 26 -39.25 5.28 0.16
N SER A 27 -39.14 4.60 1.33
CA SER A 27 -39.96 4.95 2.51
C SER A 27 -39.26 4.56 3.83
N ASN A 28 -39.24 5.50 4.78
CA ASN A 28 -38.66 5.42 6.13
C ASN A 28 -39.35 4.41 7.06
N SER A 29 -38.55 3.63 7.80
CA SER A 29 -38.87 3.18 9.17
C SER A 29 -37.58 2.97 9.97
N SER A 30 -37.44 3.65 11.10
CA SER A 30 -36.41 3.40 12.13
C SER A 30 -37.09 2.91 13.41
N PRO A 31 -36.39 2.43 14.47
CA PRO A 31 -34.99 2.00 14.60
C PRO A 31 -34.85 0.60 15.27
N ARG A 32 -33.61 0.13 15.45
CA ARG A 32 -33.15 -1.08 16.17
C ARG A 32 -33.03 -2.36 15.32
N GLN A 33 -31.85 -2.54 14.74
CA GLN A 33 -31.17 -3.84 14.74
C GLN A 33 -29.70 -3.59 14.39
N THR A 34 -28.82 -4.06 15.28
CA THR A 34 -27.39 -4.19 15.06
C THR A 34 -27.15 -4.94 13.75
N SER A 35 -26.39 -4.37 12.84
CA SER A 35 -25.97 -5.02 11.60
C SER A 35 -25.25 -6.35 11.90
N PRO A 36 -25.51 -7.42 11.14
CA PRO A 36 -24.80 -8.67 11.34
C PRO A 36 -23.35 -8.51 10.84
N PRO A 37 -22.34 -9.05 11.54
CA PRO A 37 -20.98 -9.13 11.00
C PRO A 37 -20.98 -10.10 9.82
N VAL A 38 -20.29 -9.68 8.73
CA VAL A 38 -19.87 -10.26 7.42
C VAL A 38 -20.07 -11.77 7.09
N PHE A 39 -20.49 -12.63 8.00
CA PHE A 39 -20.76 -14.05 7.79
C PHE A 39 -22.20 -14.41 7.34
N SER A 40 -23.07 -13.46 6.98
CA SER A 40 -24.42 -13.83 6.49
C SER A 40 -24.45 -14.33 5.04
N LYS A 41 -23.30 -14.40 4.37
CA LYS A 41 -23.15 -15.07 3.09
C LYS A 41 -22.30 -16.32 3.28
N PRO A 42 -22.87 -17.54 3.22
CA PRO A 42 -22.05 -18.73 3.03
C PRO A 42 -21.21 -18.56 1.76
N MET A 43 -20.10 -19.30 1.67
CA MET A 43 -19.14 -19.35 0.55
C MET A 43 -19.78 -19.44 -0.85
N ASP A 44 -21.08 -19.72 -0.96
CA ASP A 44 -21.83 -19.94 -2.20
C ASP A 44 -22.32 -18.68 -2.93
N SER A 45 -22.23 -17.48 -2.34
CA SER A 45 -22.93 -16.31 -2.89
C SER A 45 -22.25 -15.56 -4.06
N ASN A 46 -21.14 -16.06 -4.60
CA ASN A 46 -20.46 -15.47 -5.77
C ASN A 46 -20.72 -16.21 -7.09
N ILE A 47 -21.64 -17.15 -7.14
CA ILE A 47 -22.00 -17.87 -8.37
C ILE A 47 -23.16 -17.13 -9.07
N ARG A 48 -22.91 -16.62 -10.28
CA ARG A 48 -23.95 -16.04 -11.16
C ARG A 48 -25.02 -17.10 -11.50
N PRO A 49 -26.30 -16.75 -11.63
CA PRO A 49 -27.33 -17.69 -12.04
C PRO A 49 -27.19 -17.99 -13.53
N CYS A 50 -26.77 -19.21 -13.88
CA CYS A 50 -26.91 -19.77 -15.22
C CYS A 50 -28.13 -20.69 -15.27
N ALA A 51 -28.83 -20.62 -16.41
CA ALA A 51 -30.19 -21.09 -16.61
C ALA A 51 -30.36 -22.63 -16.57
N SER A 52 -31.47 -23.03 -15.94
CA SER A 52 -32.28 -24.24 -16.08
C SER A 52 -31.72 -25.48 -16.80
N GLY A 53 -31.76 -26.61 -16.09
CA GLY A 53 -32.03 -27.93 -16.68
C GLY A 53 -31.21 -29.07 -16.09
N ASN A 54 -31.89 -29.91 -15.29
CA ASN A 54 -31.46 -31.22 -14.75
C ASN A 54 -30.60 -31.17 -13.49
N GLY A 55 -31.15 -31.77 -12.42
CA GLY A 55 -30.50 -31.91 -11.13
C GLY A 55 -29.57 -33.11 -11.11
N GLU A 56 -28.28 -32.85 -11.21
CA GLU A 56 -27.19 -33.71 -10.73
C GLU A 56 -26.12 -32.79 -10.12
N ASP A 57 -25.69 -33.15 -8.90
CA ASP A 57 -24.48 -32.74 -8.18
C ASP A 57 -24.13 -31.25 -8.06
N MET A 58 -24.64 -30.63 -6.98
CA MET A 58 -24.16 -29.37 -6.43
C MET A 58 -23.43 -29.66 -5.12
N ASP A 59 -22.10 -29.77 -5.15
CA ASP A 59 -21.21 -29.64 -3.99
C ASP A 59 -19.74 -29.66 -4.46
N SER A 60 -19.21 -28.48 -4.88
CA SER A 60 -17.81 -28.04 -5.01
C SER A 60 -17.67 -27.09 -6.21
N PRO A 61 -16.93 -25.97 -6.14
CA PRO A 61 -16.53 -25.25 -7.35
C PRO A 61 -15.49 -26.09 -8.11
N GLN A 62 -15.85 -26.57 -9.29
CA GLN A 62 -14.93 -27.26 -10.20
C GLN A 62 -13.70 -26.40 -10.49
N SER A 63 -12.50 -26.94 -10.21
CA SER A 63 -11.25 -26.44 -10.76
C SER A 63 -11.18 -26.77 -12.25
N LEU A 64 -10.94 -25.75 -13.07
CA LEU A 64 -10.87 -25.80 -14.55
C LEU A 64 -9.60 -26.48 -15.10
N GLN A 65 -8.96 -27.34 -14.33
CA GLN A 65 -7.75 -28.07 -14.71
C GLN A 65 -7.77 -29.40 -13.99
N ASP A 66 -8.39 -30.39 -14.64
CA ASP A 66 -7.95 -31.79 -14.71
C ASP A 66 -9.10 -32.64 -15.28
N ASP A 67 -9.54 -32.28 -16.49
CA ASP A 67 -10.19 -33.26 -17.37
C ASP A 67 -9.10 -33.87 -18.25
N ILE A 68 -9.22 -35.19 -18.48
CA ILE A 68 -8.34 -36.08 -19.25
C ILE A 68 -7.34 -36.84 -18.36
N THR A 69 -7.78 -37.95 -17.76
CA THR A 69 -7.28 -39.30 -18.09
C THR A 69 -7.95 -40.37 -17.21
N GLU A 70 -9.10 -40.90 -17.64
CA GLU A 70 -9.55 -42.25 -17.25
C GLU A 70 -9.60 -43.12 -18.49
N TYR A 71 -8.81 -44.20 -18.52
CA TYR A 71 -9.20 -45.54 -18.96
C TYR A 71 -8.05 -46.52 -18.69
N ALA A 72 -8.24 -47.42 -17.72
CA ALA A 72 -7.78 -48.81 -17.83
C ALA A 72 -8.49 -49.67 -16.78
N THR A 73 -9.33 -50.57 -17.28
CA THR A 73 -10.01 -51.65 -16.57
C THR A 73 -9.04 -52.65 -15.97
N ASN A 74 -9.25 -53.11 -14.73
CA ASN A 74 -8.99 -54.52 -14.39
C ASN A 74 -9.81 -55.05 -13.19
N VAL A 75 -10.59 -56.07 -13.54
CA VAL A 75 -11.11 -57.25 -12.83
C VAL A 75 -10.81 -57.37 -11.32
N ASP A 76 -11.81 -57.08 -10.49
CA ASP A 76 -12.15 -57.74 -9.20
C ASP A 76 -13.50 -57.19 -8.69
N SER A 77 -14.59 -57.50 -9.39
CA SER A 77 -15.82 -56.67 -9.40
C SER A 77 -17.03 -57.15 -8.60
N TYR A 78 -16.97 -58.20 -7.77
CA TYR A 78 -18.17 -58.67 -7.05
C TYR A 78 -18.29 -58.20 -5.60
N CYS A 79 -17.19 -58.06 -4.85
CA CYS A 79 -17.22 -57.46 -3.49
C CYS A 79 -17.12 -55.92 -3.49
N LEU A 80 -16.53 -55.33 -4.54
CA LEU A 80 -16.32 -53.88 -4.63
C LEU A 80 -17.65 -53.10 -4.81
N ASN A 81 -18.61 -53.69 -5.53
CA ASN A 81 -19.85 -53.00 -5.93
C ASN A 81 -20.90 -52.92 -4.83
N ARG A 82 -21.05 -53.93 -3.96
CA ARG A 82 -22.02 -53.85 -2.83
C ARG A 82 -21.59 -52.85 -1.76
N CYS A 83 -20.31 -52.75 -1.46
CA CYS A 83 -19.80 -51.81 -0.45
C CYS A 83 -19.79 -50.36 -0.96
N LYS A 84 -19.54 -50.08 -2.25
CA LYS A 84 -19.66 -48.73 -2.82
C LYS A 84 -21.08 -48.15 -2.65
N VAL A 85 -22.10 -48.96 -2.89
CA VAL A 85 -23.51 -48.57 -2.71
C VAL A 85 -23.82 -48.26 -1.25
N VAL A 86 -23.34 -49.08 -0.31
CA VAL A 86 -23.55 -48.87 1.14
C VAL A 86 -22.87 -47.61 1.67
N TRP A 87 -21.69 -47.24 1.15
CA TRP A 87 -21.02 -46.00 1.56
C TRP A 87 -21.60 -44.76 0.90
N GLY A 88 -22.04 -44.85 -0.36
CA GLY A 88 -22.89 -43.82 -0.97
C GLY A 88 -24.16 -43.57 -0.14
N ILE A 89 -24.73 -44.63 0.43
CA ILE A 89 -25.87 -44.59 1.36
C ILE A 89 -25.49 -43.96 2.71
N VAL A 90 -24.33 -44.25 3.32
CA VAL A 90 -23.85 -43.55 4.54
C VAL A 90 -23.62 -42.06 4.27
N TYR A 91 -22.99 -41.75 3.14
CA TYR A 91 -22.72 -40.38 2.69
C TYR A 91 -23.99 -39.61 2.31
N MET A 92 -25.02 -40.29 1.80
CA MET A 92 -26.36 -39.77 1.50
C MET A 92 -27.28 -39.73 2.73
N HIS A 93 -27.04 -40.55 3.77
CA HIS A 93 -27.84 -40.52 5.00
C HIS A 93 -27.39 -39.48 6.01
N VAL A 94 -26.21 -38.88 5.82
CA VAL A 94 -25.86 -37.60 6.47
C VAL A 94 -26.74 -36.44 5.92
N PHE A 95 -27.41 -36.63 4.78
CA PHE A 95 -27.95 -35.53 3.97
C PHE A 95 -29.38 -35.04 4.31
N PRO A 96 -30.47 -35.85 4.44
CA PRO A 96 -31.78 -35.25 4.68
C PRO A 96 -32.38 -35.53 6.07
N ASN A 97 -33.09 -34.50 6.54
CA ASN A 97 -33.89 -34.29 7.77
C ASN A 97 -34.96 -35.36 8.10
N ASN A 98 -34.79 -36.63 7.71
CA ASN A 98 -35.73 -37.69 8.02
C ASN A 98 -35.04 -39.06 8.19
N MET A 99 -34.68 -39.37 9.44
CA MET A 99 -35.06 -40.60 10.19
C MET A 99 -33.96 -41.26 11.05
N ARG A 100 -34.39 -41.66 12.25
CA ARG A 100 -33.79 -42.46 13.35
C ARG A 100 -32.28 -42.71 13.32
N LEU A 101 -31.59 -42.10 14.29
CA LEU A 101 -30.23 -42.44 14.76
C LEU A 101 -29.98 -43.97 14.84
N GLU A 102 -31.02 -44.76 15.14
CA GLU A 102 -30.99 -46.22 15.19
C GLU A 102 -30.67 -46.90 13.85
N PHE A 103 -31.07 -46.34 12.71
CA PHE A 103 -30.77 -46.92 11.39
C PHE A 103 -29.31 -46.68 10.99
N PHE A 104 -28.76 -45.52 11.36
CA PHE A 104 -27.33 -45.22 11.22
C PHE A 104 -26.47 -46.15 12.11
N LEU A 105 -26.92 -46.37 13.36
CA LEU A 105 -26.36 -47.35 14.29
C LEU A 105 -26.40 -48.79 13.74
N PHE A 106 -27.51 -49.17 13.11
CA PHE A 106 -27.66 -50.47 12.45
C PHE A 106 -26.67 -50.62 11.29
N LEU A 107 -26.52 -49.60 10.45
CA LEU A 107 -25.56 -49.60 9.34
C LEU A 107 -24.10 -49.73 9.82
N LEU A 108 -23.72 -48.98 10.86
CA LEU A 108 -22.38 -49.06 11.45
C LEU A 108 -22.11 -50.44 12.08
N ARG A 109 -23.07 -50.99 12.85
CA ARG A 109 -22.93 -52.33 13.47
C ARG A 109 -22.97 -53.46 12.46
N HIS A 110 -23.80 -53.38 11.43
CA HIS A 110 -23.91 -54.41 10.40
C HIS A 110 -22.59 -54.53 9.61
N ASN A 111 -21.95 -53.40 9.32
CA ASN A 111 -20.65 -53.38 8.63
C ASN A 111 -19.50 -54.01 9.46
N ILE A 112 -19.53 -53.92 10.80
CA ILE A 112 -18.57 -54.62 11.67
C ILE A 112 -18.71 -56.14 11.54
N THR A 113 -19.96 -56.65 11.51
CA THR A 113 -20.21 -58.10 11.44
C THR A 113 -19.70 -58.73 10.13
N THR A 114 -19.75 -57.99 9.02
CA THR A 114 -19.16 -58.43 7.74
C THR A 114 -17.65 -58.36 7.69
N CYS A 115 -16.99 -57.62 8.58
CA CYS A 115 -15.54 -57.36 8.54
C CYS A 115 -14.72 -58.06 9.64
N ASN A 116 -15.36 -58.73 10.60
CA ASN A 116 -14.71 -59.47 11.70
C ASN A 116 -13.84 -60.67 11.26
N SER A 117 -13.70 -60.94 9.95
CA SER A 117 -12.82 -61.99 9.40
C SER A 117 -11.41 -61.51 9.06
N ILE A 118 -11.06 -60.24 9.30
CA ILE A 118 -9.77 -59.63 8.90
C ILE A 118 -8.94 -59.27 10.16
N ILE A 119 -7.63 -59.52 10.09
CA ILE A 119 -6.65 -59.27 11.17
C ILE A 119 -6.76 -57.81 11.69
N LYS A 120 -6.74 -57.63 13.02
CA LYS A 120 -7.05 -56.37 13.72
C LYS A 120 -6.26 -55.14 13.25
N PHE A 121 -5.02 -55.32 12.77
CA PHE A 121 -4.17 -54.23 12.26
C PHE A 121 -4.57 -53.79 10.84
N THR A 122 -4.85 -54.74 9.94
CA THR A 122 -5.38 -54.45 8.59
C THR A 122 -6.83 -53.97 8.63
N PHE A 123 -7.57 -54.32 9.69
CA PHE A 123 -8.94 -53.86 9.92
C PHE A 123 -9.02 -52.33 10.11
N VAL A 124 -8.12 -51.71 10.89
CA VAL A 124 -8.12 -50.25 11.12
C VAL A 124 -7.78 -49.49 9.84
N ASP A 125 -6.79 -49.94 9.09
CA ASP A 125 -6.42 -49.34 7.79
C ASP A 125 -7.55 -49.49 6.76
N TYR A 126 -8.20 -50.65 6.74
CA TYR A 126 -9.36 -50.91 5.88
C TYR A 126 -10.53 -49.99 6.22
N LEU A 127 -10.82 -49.81 7.51
CA LEU A 127 -11.91 -48.95 7.98
C LEU A 127 -11.63 -47.48 7.64
N MET A 128 -10.39 -47.02 7.87
CA MET A 128 -9.98 -45.65 7.53
C MET A 128 -10.08 -45.39 6.03
N LYS A 129 -9.55 -46.29 5.19
CA LYS A 129 -9.65 -46.18 3.72
C LYS A 129 -11.09 -46.15 3.20
N LYS A 130 -12.05 -46.67 3.97
CA LYS A 130 -13.49 -46.65 3.61
C LYS A 130 -14.23 -45.44 4.18
N LEU A 131 -13.83 -44.96 5.37
CA LEU A 131 -14.39 -43.77 6.02
C LEU A 131 -13.87 -42.45 5.43
N THR A 132 -12.70 -42.49 4.80
CA THR A 132 -12.14 -41.38 4.02
C THR A 132 -12.50 -41.54 2.56
N ASP A 133 -12.92 -40.46 1.94
CA ASP A 133 -12.99 -40.37 0.49
C ASP A 133 -11.59 -40.58 -0.13
N SER A 134 -11.50 -41.32 -1.23
CA SER A 134 -10.23 -41.64 -1.89
C SER A 134 -9.62 -40.45 -2.60
N ASP A 135 -10.47 -39.52 -3.06
CA ASP A 135 -10.06 -38.50 -4.02
C ASP A 135 -9.62 -37.24 -3.27
N THR A 136 -10.39 -36.82 -2.26
CA THR A 136 -10.13 -35.61 -1.47
C THR A 136 -9.48 -35.87 -0.10
N GLY A 137 -9.58 -37.10 0.41
CA GLY A 137 -9.20 -37.44 1.79
C GLY A 137 -10.24 -37.01 2.83
N LYS A 138 -11.42 -36.57 2.41
CA LYS A 138 -12.51 -36.10 3.28
C LYS A 138 -13.06 -37.22 4.17
N THR A 139 -13.16 -37.00 5.47
CA THR A 139 -13.76 -37.97 6.39
C THR A 139 -15.27 -37.77 6.52
N CYS A 140 -15.96 -38.82 6.97
CA CYS A 140 -17.36 -38.73 7.41
C CYS A 140 -17.57 -37.64 8.48
N LEU A 141 -16.59 -37.43 9.37
CA LEU A 141 -16.61 -36.36 10.37
C LEU A 141 -16.57 -34.97 9.73
N MET A 142 -15.66 -34.75 8.77
CA MET A 142 -15.59 -33.48 8.03
C MET A 142 -16.89 -33.19 7.27
N LYS A 143 -17.51 -34.21 6.67
CA LYS A 143 -18.80 -34.03 5.99
C LYS A 143 -19.93 -33.67 6.95
N ALA A 144 -20.00 -34.32 8.11
CA ALA A 144 -20.98 -33.98 9.15
C ALA A 144 -20.82 -32.54 9.65
N LEU A 145 -19.59 -32.03 9.75
CA LEU A 145 -19.31 -30.66 10.18
C LEU A 145 -19.58 -29.62 9.09
N LEU A 146 -19.41 -29.96 7.81
CA LEU A 146 -19.73 -29.05 6.71
C LEU A 146 -21.23 -28.80 6.60
N ASN A 147 -22.05 -29.81 6.87
CA ASN A 147 -23.51 -29.78 6.73
C ASN A 147 -24.18 -29.81 8.10
N ILE A 148 -24.34 -28.64 8.73
CA ILE A 148 -24.87 -28.52 10.09
C ILE A 148 -26.39 -28.73 10.11
N ASN A 149 -26.81 -29.76 10.83
CA ASN A 149 -28.20 -30.07 11.18
C ASN A 149 -28.42 -29.99 12.71
N GLN A 150 -29.69 -30.01 13.18
CA GLN A 150 -30.00 -30.04 14.63
C GLN A 150 -29.41 -31.26 15.34
N ASN A 151 -29.25 -32.39 14.64
CA ASN A 151 -28.72 -33.64 15.18
C ASN A 151 -27.18 -33.76 15.11
N THR A 152 -26.47 -32.73 14.63
CA THR A 152 -25.02 -32.81 14.37
C THR A 152 -24.22 -33.14 15.63
N ASN A 153 -24.56 -32.52 16.77
CA ASN A 153 -23.88 -32.79 18.05
C ASN A 153 -23.97 -34.28 18.44
N GLU A 154 -25.14 -34.88 18.27
CA GLU A 154 -25.34 -36.30 18.57
C GLU A 154 -24.64 -37.19 17.55
N ILE A 155 -24.72 -36.87 16.25
CA ILE A 155 -24.00 -37.61 15.19
C ILE A 155 -22.49 -37.60 15.44
N VAL A 156 -21.92 -36.45 15.80
CA VAL A 156 -20.49 -36.32 16.09
C VAL A 156 -20.11 -37.11 17.33
N LYS A 157 -20.87 -37.02 18.44
CA LYS A 157 -20.62 -37.86 19.63
C LYS A 157 -20.64 -39.35 19.31
N MET A 158 -21.59 -39.80 18.50
CA MET A 158 -21.71 -41.19 18.06
C MET A 158 -20.53 -41.64 17.20
N LEU A 159 -20.05 -40.78 16.29
CA LEU A 159 -18.86 -41.05 15.48
C LEU A 159 -17.59 -41.13 16.34
N LEU A 160 -17.48 -40.27 17.35
CA LEU A 160 -16.35 -40.27 18.29
C LEU A 160 -16.37 -41.52 19.18
N SER A 161 -17.53 -41.91 19.72
CA SER A 161 -17.64 -43.15 20.51
C SER A 161 -17.31 -44.39 19.67
N PHE A 162 -17.74 -44.41 18.41
CA PHE A 162 -17.39 -45.47 17.47
C PHE A 162 -15.88 -45.53 17.16
N GLY A 163 -15.22 -44.37 17.03
CA GLY A 163 -13.77 -44.30 16.87
C GLY A 163 -13.00 -44.78 18.11
N GLU A 164 -13.57 -44.54 19.29
CA GLU A 164 -13.02 -44.98 20.59
C GLU A 164 -13.12 -46.50 20.77
N GLU A 165 -14.29 -47.09 20.48
CA GLU A 165 -14.52 -48.55 20.53
C GLU A 165 -13.55 -49.34 19.64
N ASN A 166 -13.17 -48.76 18.49
CA ASN A 166 -12.33 -49.41 17.49
C ASN A 166 -10.86 -48.93 17.50
N SER A 167 -10.47 -48.12 18.49
CA SER A 167 -9.08 -47.65 18.69
C SER A 167 -8.44 -46.91 17.50
N PHE A 168 -9.23 -46.18 16.69
CA PHE A 168 -8.73 -45.36 15.57
C PHE A 168 -9.08 -43.87 15.69
N LEU A 169 -9.60 -43.46 16.86
CA LEU A 169 -10.08 -42.11 17.15
C LEU A 169 -9.10 -40.99 16.80
N GLU A 170 -7.84 -41.08 17.27
CA GLU A 170 -6.83 -40.04 17.01
C GLU A 170 -6.55 -39.87 15.52
N ARG A 171 -6.55 -40.97 14.76
CA ARG A 171 -6.34 -40.96 13.31
C ARG A 171 -7.55 -40.42 12.55
N LEU A 172 -8.76 -40.65 13.06
CA LEU A 172 -10.00 -40.11 12.48
C LEU A 172 -10.09 -38.58 12.68
N ILE A 173 -9.82 -38.11 13.90
CA ILE A 173 -9.91 -36.68 14.25
C ILE A 173 -8.82 -35.88 13.53
N ASN A 174 -7.60 -36.41 13.50
CA ASN A 174 -6.43 -35.74 12.92
C ASN A 174 -6.22 -36.05 11.43
N ALA A 175 -7.22 -36.65 10.78
CA ALA A 175 -7.23 -36.77 9.33
C ALA A 175 -7.20 -35.37 8.68
N LYS A 176 -6.47 -35.26 7.58
CA LYS A 176 -6.26 -34.02 6.83
C LYS A 176 -6.71 -34.21 5.39
N TYR A 177 -7.23 -33.14 4.78
CA TYR A 177 -7.44 -33.12 3.34
C TYR A 177 -6.12 -33.33 2.58
N THR A 178 -6.16 -34.16 1.54
CA THR A 178 -5.03 -34.47 0.67
C THR A 178 -5.03 -33.65 -0.62
N GLU A 179 -6.19 -33.12 -1.01
CA GLU A 179 -6.38 -32.26 -2.17
C GLU A 179 -5.49 -31.01 -2.11
N GLU A 180 -4.94 -30.58 -3.25
CA GLU A 180 -4.01 -29.43 -3.30
C GLU A 180 -4.64 -28.11 -2.86
N ALA A 181 -5.92 -27.89 -3.18
CA ALA A 181 -6.64 -26.66 -2.83
C ALA A 181 -6.79 -26.47 -1.31
N TYR A 182 -7.17 -27.54 -0.60
CA TYR A 182 -7.49 -27.52 0.84
C TYR A 182 -6.51 -28.30 1.72
N LYS A 183 -5.32 -28.62 1.19
CA LYS A 183 -4.30 -29.45 1.82
C LYS A 183 -4.08 -29.09 3.30
N GLY A 184 -4.16 -30.09 4.17
CA GLY A 184 -3.87 -29.94 5.59
C GLY A 184 -5.04 -29.48 6.46
N GLN A 185 -6.21 -29.15 5.89
CA GLN A 185 -7.41 -28.79 6.66
C GLN A 185 -7.90 -30.00 7.48
N THR A 186 -8.21 -29.76 8.76
CA THR A 186 -8.71 -30.77 9.72
C THR A 186 -10.19 -30.55 10.06
N ALA A 187 -10.81 -31.54 10.70
CA ALA A 187 -12.17 -31.41 11.23
C ALA A 187 -12.31 -30.26 12.24
N LEU A 188 -11.25 -29.97 13.03
CA LEU A 188 -11.24 -28.86 13.98
C LEU A 188 -11.39 -27.50 13.29
N ASN A 189 -10.70 -27.28 12.16
CA ASN A 189 -10.81 -26.02 11.42
C ASN A 189 -12.23 -25.78 10.90
N ILE A 190 -12.90 -26.82 10.42
CA ILE A 190 -14.30 -26.75 9.95
C ILE A 190 -15.24 -26.44 11.13
N ALA A 191 -15.06 -27.09 12.28
CA ALA A 191 -15.89 -26.82 13.46
C ALA A 191 -15.77 -25.36 13.93
N ILE A 192 -14.55 -24.79 13.90
CA ILE A 192 -14.28 -23.39 14.22
C ILE A 192 -14.93 -22.47 13.18
N GLU A 193 -14.76 -22.74 11.88
CA GLU A 193 -15.37 -21.95 10.80
C GLU A 193 -16.90 -21.89 10.94
N ARG A 194 -17.51 -23.02 11.29
CA ARG A 194 -18.94 -23.19 11.52
C ARG A 194 -19.45 -22.72 12.88
N ARG A 195 -18.57 -22.14 13.72
CA ARG A 195 -18.87 -21.57 15.04
C ARG A 195 -19.49 -22.57 16.03
N GLN A 196 -19.08 -23.83 15.95
CA GLN A 196 -19.58 -24.89 16.83
C GLN A 196 -18.67 -25.05 18.05
N TYR A 197 -18.91 -24.26 19.10
CA TYR A 197 -18.12 -24.27 20.34
C TYR A 197 -18.13 -25.66 21.02
N ASP A 198 -19.30 -26.24 21.26
CA ASP A 198 -19.45 -27.51 21.98
C ASP A 198 -18.72 -28.66 21.27
N ILE A 199 -18.78 -28.67 19.93
CA ILE A 199 -18.09 -29.68 19.12
C ILE A 199 -16.58 -29.45 19.15
N ALA A 200 -16.13 -28.20 18.99
CA ALA A 200 -14.71 -27.87 19.07
C ALA A 200 -14.11 -28.26 20.43
N GLN A 201 -14.83 -27.98 21.53
CA GLN A 201 -14.45 -28.43 22.87
C GLN A 201 -14.33 -29.95 22.94
N THR A 202 -15.36 -30.68 22.49
CA THR A 202 -15.37 -32.16 22.51
C THR A 202 -14.21 -32.74 21.69
N LEU A 203 -13.91 -32.16 20.52
CA LEU A 203 -12.79 -32.60 19.67
C LEU A 203 -11.44 -32.39 20.35
N ILE A 204 -11.25 -31.25 21.02
CA ILE A 204 -10.02 -30.91 21.74
C ILE A 204 -9.83 -31.83 22.95
N GLU A 205 -10.89 -32.10 23.71
CA GLU A 205 -10.88 -33.06 24.84
C GLU A 205 -10.53 -34.48 24.38
N LYS A 206 -11.01 -34.89 23.19
CA LYS A 206 -10.74 -36.20 22.58
C LYS A 206 -9.41 -36.28 21.83
N GLY A 207 -8.55 -35.26 21.92
CA GLY A 207 -7.17 -35.31 21.42
C GLY A 207 -6.94 -34.78 20.00
N ALA A 208 -7.79 -33.87 19.53
CA ALA A 208 -7.52 -33.14 18.28
C ALA A 208 -6.20 -32.37 18.32
N ASP A 209 -5.49 -32.37 17.18
CA ASP A 209 -4.28 -31.57 16.97
C ASP A 209 -4.64 -30.09 16.80
N VAL A 210 -4.35 -29.30 17.84
CA VAL A 210 -4.58 -27.85 17.90
C VAL A 210 -3.56 -27.05 17.10
N ASN A 211 -2.45 -27.66 16.68
CA ASN A 211 -1.36 -27.00 15.95
C ASN A 211 -1.33 -27.45 14.48
N ALA A 212 -2.43 -27.97 13.94
CA ALA A 212 -2.49 -28.44 12.56
C ALA A 212 -2.44 -27.28 11.54
N HIS A 213 -1.50 -27.31 10.60
CA HIS A 213 -1.38 -26.31 9.54
C HIS A 213 -2.19 -26.66 8.28
N SER A 214 -3.03 -25.71 7.85
CA SER A 214 -3.78 -25.77 6.58
C SER A 214 -3.01 -24.99 5.49
N GLN A 215 -2.19 -25.70 4.73
CA GLN A 215 -1.24 -25.13 3.75
C GLN A 215 -1.77 -25.11 2.31
N GLY A 216 -3.04 -25.46 2.10
CA GLY A 216 -3.67 -25.48 0.79
C GLY A 216 -3.61 -24.14 0.06
N VAL A 217 -3.68 -24.19 -1.27
CA VAL A 217 -3.63 -22.99 -2.14
C VAL A 217 -4.74 -21.99 -1.79
N PHE A 218 -5.91 -22.48 -1.38
CA PHE A 218 -7.03 -21.64 -0.95
C PHE A 218 -6.71 -20.79 0.29
N PHE A 219 -5.93 -21.35 1.23
CA PHE A 219 -5.56 -20.68 2.49
C PHE A 219 -4.33 -19.78 2.34
N ASN A 220 -3.58 -19.94 1.25
CA ASN A 220 -2.40 -19.15 0.93
C ASN A 220 -2.50 -18.56 -0.50
N PRO A 221 -3.51 -17.70 -0.76
CA PRO A 221 -3.74 -17.18 -2.10
C PRO A 221 -2.66 -16.15 -2.48
N LYS A 222 -2.41 -16.02 -3.80
CA LYS A 222 -1.54 -14.98 -4.36
C LYS A 222 -2.24 -13.63 -4.39
N HIS A 223 -3.54 -13.63 -4.72
CA HIS A 223 -4.37 -12.43 -4.76
C HIS A 223 -5.50 -12.49 -3.73
N LYS A 224 -5.94 -11.34 -3.21
CA LYS A 224 -6.96 -11.25 -2.14
C LYS A 224 -8.32 -11.86 -2.51
N HIS A 225 -8.62 -12.04 -3.79
CA HIS A 225 -9.95 -12.49 -4.26
C HIS A 225 -10.03 -13.99 -4.55
N GLU A 226 -8.91 -14.72 -4.51
CA GLU A 226 -8.85 -16.15 -4.86
C GLU A 226 -9.10 -17.07 -3.66
N GLY A 227 -8.93 -16.57 -2.44
CA GLY A 227 -9.04 -17.36 -1.22
C GLY A 227 -8.96 -16.51 0.03
N PHE A 228 -8.82 -17.15 1.19
CA PHE A 228 -8.82 -16.48 2.49
C PHE A 228 -7.60 -16.87 3.33
N TYR A 229 -6.74 -15.88 3.59
CA TYR A 229 -5.56 -16.06 4.43
C TYR A 229 -5.86 -15.72 5.89
N PHE A 230 -5.63 -16.68 6.79
CA PHE A 230 -5.79 -16.52 8.24
C PHE A 230 -4.58 -16.98 9.08
N GLY A 231 -3.45 -17.33 8.45
CA GLY A 231 -2.25 -17.79 9.15
C GLY A 231 -2.20 -19.30 9.45
N GLU A 232 -2.92 -20.12 8.66
CA GLU A 232 -2.86 -21.59 8.57
C GLU A 232 -3.16 -22.39 9.85
N THR A 233 -3.28 -21.75 11.01
CA THR A 233 -3.44 -22.39 12.32
C THR A 233 -4.88 -22.26 12.84
N PRO A 234 -5.38 -23.25 13.62
CA PRO A 234 -6.75 -23.21 14.16
C PRO A 234 -6.96 -22.03 15.11
N LEU A 235 -5.94 -21.69 15.90
CA LEU A 235 -5.97 -20.54 16.82
C LEU A 235 -6.11 -19.22 16.06
N ALA A 236 -5.35 -19.04 14.98
CA ALA A 236 -5.46 -17.82 14.17
C ALA A 236 -6.80 -17.74 13.44
N LEU A 237 -7.35 -18.87 12.97
CA LEU A 237 -8.69 -18.93 12.39
C LEU A 237 -9.77 -18.46 13.39
N ALA A 238 -9.75 -18.95 14.63
CA ALA A 238 -10.69 -18.54 15.67
C ALA A 238 -10.59 -17.04 15.99
N ALA A 239 -9.36 -16.51 16.03
CA ALA A 239 -9.12 -15.09 16.27
C ALA A 239 -9.61 -14.20 15.10
N CYS A 240 -9.34 -14.60 13.86
CA CYS A 240 -9.75 -13.85 12.66
C CYS A 240 -11.27 -13.88 12.44
N THR A 241 -11.96 -14.91 12.93
CA THR A 241 -13.42 -15.07 12.79
C THR A 241 -14.23 -14.46 13.95
N ASN A 242 -13.57 -13.74 14.87
CA ASN A 242 -14.17 -13.10 16.04
C ASN A 242 -14.86 -14.09 17.01
N GLN A 243 -14.14 -15.14 17.41
CA GLN A 243 -14.63 -16.16 18.35
C GLN A 243 -13.77 -16.18 19.64
N PRO A 244 -14.00 -15.25 20.58
CA PRO A 244 -13.18 -15.14 21.80
C PRO A 244 -13.24 -16.40 22.65
N ASP A 245 -14.39 -17.06 22.72
CA ASP A 245 -14.60 -18.22 23.59
C ASP A 245 -13.75 -19.42 23.15
N ILE A 246 -13.67 -19.66 21.83
CA ILE A 246 -12.79 -20.69 21.26
C ILE A 246 -11.31 -20.31 21.43
N VAL A 247 -10.97 -19.03 21.26
CA VAL A 247 -9.61 -18.53 21.46
C VAL A 247 -9.16 -18.75 22.91
N GLN A 248 -10.03 -18.48 23.89
CA GLN A 248 -9.75 -18.76 25.30
C GLN A 248 -9.57 -20.25 25.55
N LEU A 249 -10.48 -21.08 25.03
CA LEU A 249 -10.42 -22.54 25.17
C LEU A 249 -9.11 -23.12 24.59
N LEU A 250 -8.69 -22.64 23.42
CA LEU A 250 -7.42 -23.05 22.80
C LEU A 250 -6.21 -22.55 23.61
N MET A 251 -6.21 -21.31 24.10
CA MET A 251 -5.08 -20.78 24.89
C MET A 251 -4.97 -21.38 26.29
N ASP A 252 -6.08 -21.80 26.88
CA ASP A 252 -6.08 -22.48 28.19
C ASP A 252 -5.59 -23.94 28.07
N ASN A 253 -5.58 -24.50 26.87
CA ASN A 253 -5.00 -25.81 26.59
C ASN A 253 -3.46 -25.74 26.54
N ARG A 254 -2.80 -26.59 27.34
CA ARG A 254 -1.33 -26.67 27.44
C ARG A 254 -0.63 -27.15 26.16
N ARG A 255 -1.36 -27.80 25.24
CA ARG A 255 -0.79 -28.32 23.98
C ARG A 255 -0.66 -27.26 22.89
N THR A 256 -1.28 -26.09 23.07
CA THR A 256 -1.33 -25.04 22.06
C THR A 256 -0.03 -24.27 22.02
N ASP A 257 0.58 -24.21 20.84
CA ASP A 257 1.76 -23.38 20.60
C ASP A 257 1.37 -22.03 20.01
N ILE A 258 1.35 -21.00 20.85
CA ILE A 258 1.05 -19.61 20.45
C ILE A 258 2.18 -19.03 19.58
N THR A 259 3.39 -19.55 19.70
CA THR A 259 4.58 -19.08 18.97
C THR A 259 4.76 -19.74 17.61
N SER A 260 3.86 -20.66 17.24
CA SER A 260 3.88 -21.30 15.93
C SER A 260 3.78 -20.29 14.79
N GLN A 261 4.56 -20.54 13.74
CA GLN A 261 4.59 -19.73 12.52
C GLN A 261 4.04 -20.53 11.34
N ASP A 262 3.42 -19.82 10.40
CA ASP A 262 2.88 -20.40 9.17
C ASP A 262 3.95 -20.56 8.07
N SER A 263 3.51 -20.97 6.87
CA SER A 263 4.38 -21.06 5.69
C SER A 263 5.03 -19.74 5.25
N ARG A 264 4.49 -18.58 5.63
CA ARG A 264 5.06 -17.24 5.39
C ARG A 264 5.97 -16.76 6.54
N GLY A 265 6.09 -17.54 7.62
CA GLY A 265 6.76 -17.15 8.85
C GLY A 265 5.94 -16.18 9.71
N ASN A 266 4.69 -15.93 9.36
CA ASN A 266 3.78 -15.09 10.12
C ASN A 266 3.30 -15.83 11.37
N ASN A 267 3.26 -15.10 12.48
CA ASN A 267 2.59 -15.56 13.71
C ASN A 267 1.11 -15.10 13.71
N ILE A 268 0.37 -15.44 14.77
CA ILE A 268 -1.04 -15.04 14.92
C ILE A 268 -1.28 -13.52 14.86
N LEU A 269 -0.35 -12.71 15.38
CA LEU A 269 -0.48 -11.24 15.33
C LEU A 269 -0.31 -10.72 13.89
N HIS A 270 0.61 -11.30 13.12
CA HIS A 270 0.74 -10.97 11.69
C HIS A 270 -0.55 -11.32 10.93
N ALA A 271 -1.18 -12.46 11.23
CA ALA A 271 -2.45 -12.85 10.62
C ALA A 271 -3.58 -11.84 10.94
N LEU A 272 -3.72 -11.43 12.20
CA LEU A 272 -4.68 -10.40 12.61
C LEU A 272 -4.46 -9.07 11.88
N VAL A 273 -3.19 -8.66 11.70
CA VAL A 273 -2.85 -7.45 10.94
C VAL A 273 -3.26 -7.58 9.47
N THR A 274 -3.11 -8.76 8.86
CA THR A 274 -3.52 -8.96 7.46
C THR A 274 -5.04 -8.94 7.26
N VAL A 275 -5.80 -9.38 8.27
CA VAL A 275 -7.27 -9.41 8.24
C VAL A 275 -7.88 -8.04 8.57
N ALA A 276 -7.16 -7.19 9.32
CA ALA A 276 -7.63 -5.85 9.65
C ALA A 276 -8.03 -5.06 8.38
N GLU A 277 -9.13 -4.34 8.46
CA GLU A 277 -9.61 -3.49 7.36
C GLU A 277 -9.10 -2.05 7.53
N ASP A 278 -9.23 -1.26 6.46
CA ASP A 278 -8.85 0.17 6.51
C ASP A 278 -9.95 1.03 7.17
N PHE A 279 -11.18 0.51 7.25
CA PHE A 279 -12.33 1.22 7.83
C PHE A 279 -12.42 1.07 9.36
N LYS A 280 -12.80 2.17 10.02
CA LYS A 280 -12.85 2.28 11.49
C LYS A 280 -13.77 1.27 12.17
N THR A 281 -14.93 0.99 11.58
CA THR A 281 -16.03 0.28 12.26
C THR A 281 -15.83 -1.24 12.37
N GLN A 282 -14.88 -1.81 11.62
CA GLN A 282 -14.66 -3.26 11.59
C GLN A 282 -13.44 -3.70 12.41
N ASN A 283 -12.61 -2.77 12.89
CA ASN A 283 -11.35 -3.11 13.55
C ASN A 283 -11.46 -3.37 15.06
N ASP A 284 -12.59 -3.04 15.69
CA ASP A 284 -12.79 -3.20 17.14
C ASP A 284 -12.65 -4.65 17.61
N PHE A 285 -13.07 -5.63 16.80
CA PHE A 285 -12.86 -7.04 17.16
C PHE A 285 -11.39 -7.44 17.06
N VAL A 286 -10.68 -6.97 16.03
CA VAL A 286 -9.25 -7.26 15.83
C VAL A 286 -8.44 -6.72 17.01
N ILE A 287 -8.72 -5.49 17.44
CA ILE A 287 -8.09 -4.86 18.60
C ILE A 287 -8.34 -5.69 19.87
N ARG A 288 -9.61 -6.06 20.14
CA ARG A 288 -9.96 -6.90 21.30
C ARG A 288 -9.29 -8.26 21.28
N MET A 289 -9.22 -8.91 20.12
CA MET A 289 -8.51 -10.20 19.97
C MET A 289 -7.01 -10.04 20.17
N TYR A 290 -6.42 -8.99 19.60
CA TYR A 290 -5.01 -8.66 19.76
C TYR A 290 -4.64 -8.51 21.25
N ASP A 291 -5.45 -7.78 22.02
CA ASP A 291 -5.26 -7.62 23.47
C ASP A 291 -5.43 -8.92 24.23
N MET A 292 -6.48 -9.68 23.92
CA MET A 292 -6.76 -10.94 24.59
C MET A 292 -5.59 -11.93 24.46
N ILE A 293 -5.06 -12.07 23.24
CA ILE A 293 -3.92 -12.96 22.96
C ILE A 293 -2.66 -12.45 23.65
N LEU A 294 -2.39 -11.15 23.59
CA LEU A 294 -1.18 -10.57 24.18
C LEU A 294 -1.18 -10.66 25.71
N LEU A 295 -2.32 -10.36 26.35
CA LEU A 295 -2.48 -10.44 27.81
C LEU A 295 -2.38 -11.88 28.34
N LYS A 296 -2.88 -12.86 27.57
CA LYS A 296 -2.77 -14.29 27.93
C LYS A 296 -1.36 -14.84 27.72
N SER A 297 -0.66 -14.44 26.65
CA SER A 297 0.72 -14.85 26.38
C SER A 297 1.71 -14.32 27.42
N LYS A 298 1.45 -13.15 28.03
CA LYS A 298 2.30 -12.43 29.00
C LYS A 298 3.73 -12.10 28.53
N SER A 299 4.13 -12.56 27.36
CA SER A 299 5.47 -12.45 26.80
C SER A 299 5.53 -11.44 25.64
N ARG A 300 6.61 -10.65 25.60
CA ARG A 300 6.88 -9.72 24.49
C ARG A 300 7.36 -10.44 23.23
N THR A 301 7.72 -11.72 23.33
CA THR A 301 8.31 -12.53 22.24
C THR A 301 7.45 -12.54 20.99
N LEU A 302 6.11 -12.52 21.15
CA LEU A 302 5.16 -12.54 20.05
C LEU A 302 5.23 -11.28 19.17
N GLU A 303 5.55 -10.11 19.74
CA GLU A 303 5.72 -8.87 18.97
C GLU A 303 7.10 -8.76 18.32
N THR A 304 8.12 -9.40 18.88
CA THR A 304 9.50 -9.32 18.38
C THR A 304 9.82 -10.35 17.30
N MET A 305 8.99 -11.39 17.17
CA MET A 305 9.18 -12.41 16.14
C MET A 305 8.97 -11.81 14.75
N LYS A 306 9.89 -12.14 13.84
CA LYS A 306 9.88 -11.68 12.46
C LYS A 306 9.38 -12.78 11.53
N ASN A 307 8.71 -12.37 10.47
CA ASN A 307 8.34 -13.27 9.38
C ASN A 307 9.49 -13.53 8.40
N LYS A 308 9.24 -14.29 7.32
CA LYS A 308 10.27 -14.56 6.30
C LYS A 308 10.76 -13.31 5.56
N ASP A 309 9.94 -12.26 5.50
CA ASP A 309 10.34 -10.94 4.99
C ASP A 309 11.19 -10.13 5.99
N GLY A 310 11.41 -10.66 7.21
CA GLY A 310 12.14 -9.97 8.28
C GLY A 310 11.32 -8.86 8.98
N LEU A 311 9.99 -8.88 8.85
CA LEU A 311 9.07 -7.88 9.40
C LEU A 311 8.45 -8.36 10.71
N THR A 312 8.33 -7.45 11.68
CA THR A 312 7.50 -7.64 12.89
C THR A 312 6.03 -7.33 12.59
N PRO A 313 5.06 -7.70 13.48
CA PRO A 313 3.65 -7.38 13.27
C PRO A 313 3.41 -5.86 13.12
N LEU A 314 4.17 -5.05 13.86
CA LEU A 314 4.13 -3.58 13.76
C LEU A 314 4.61 -3.11 12.38
N GLN A 315 5.75 -3.63 11.92
CA GLN A 315 6.30 -3.28 10.60
C GLN A 315 5.39 -3.77 9.46
N LEU A 316 4.74 -4.93 9.61
CA LEU A 316 3.75 -5.43 8.66
C LEU A 316 2.52 -4.53 8.62
N ALA A 317 2.03 -4.03 9.76
CA ALA A 317 0.91 -3.08 9.81
C ALA A 317 1.24 -1.79 9.05
N ALA A 318 2.48 -1.31 9.17
CA ALA A 318 2.95 -0.18 8.38
C ALA A 318 3.08 -0.49 6.88
N LYS A 319 3.64 -1.65 6.51
CA LYS A 319 3.79 -2.07 5.11
C LYS A 319 2.45 -2.30 4.41
N SER A 320 1.43 -2.71 5.15
CA SER A 320 0.07 -2.98 4.64
C SER A 320 -0.86 -1.75 4.70
N GLY A 321 -0.46 -0.65 5.34
CA GLY A 321 -1.26 0.58 5.43
C GLY A 321 -2.39 0.55 6.45
N LYS A 322 -2.33 -0.35 7.44
CA LYS A 322 -3.40 -0.54 8.44
C LYS A 322 -3.29 0.49 9.56
N LEU A 323 -3.89 1.67 9.34
CA LEU A 323 -3.76 2.82 10.24
C LEU A 323 -4.30 2.56 11.65
N GLU A 324 -5.51 2.02 11.78
CA GLU A 324 -6.17 1.90 13.09
C GLU A 324 -5.47 0.89 14.00
N ILE A 325 -5.09 -0.28 13.48
CA ILE A 325 -4.30 -1.25 14.26
C ILE A 325 -2.92 -0.70 14.60
N LEU A 326 -2.29 0.06 13.68
CA LEU A 326 -1.00 0.70 13.94
C LEU A 326 -1.11 1.75 15.06
N LYS A 327 -2.13 2.62 14.98
CA LYS A 327 -2.46 3.60 16.01
C LYS A 327 -2.69 2.93 17.35
N TYR A 328 -3.44 1.82 17.35
CA TYR A 328 -3.71 1.04 18.55
C TYR A 328 -2.43 0.49 19.18
N ILE A 329 -1.60 -0.21 18.40
CA ILE A 329 -0.35 -0.80 18.90
C ILE A 329 0.56 0.28 19.50
N LEU A 330 0.69 1.44 18.86
CA LEU A 330 1.55 2.54 19.34
C LEU A 330 1.00 3.25 20.57
N SER A 331 -0.32 3.38 20.70
CA SER A 331 -0.98 4.08 21.81
C SER A 331 -1.31 3.16 22.99
N ARG A 332 -0.93 1.88 22.92
CA ARG A 332 -1.27 0.87 23.92
C ARG A 332 -0.72 1.21 25.30
N GLU A 333 -1.64 1.36 26.24
CA GLU A 333 -1.39 1.64 27.65
C GLU A 333 -2.03 0.57 28.54
N ILE A 334 -1.21 -0.25 29.20
CA ILE A 334 -1.67 -1.29 30.13
C ILE A 334 -1.39 -0.83 31.57
N LYS A 335 -2.45 -0.65 32.35
CA LYS A 335 -2.38 -0.18 33.75
C LYS A 335 -1.93 -1.26 34.73
N ASP A 336 -2.12 -2.53 34.39
CA ASP A 336 -1.78 -3.66 35.26
C ASP A 336 -0.25 -3.79 35.44
N LYS A 337 0.21 -3.70 36.69
CA LYS A 337 1.64 -3.79 37.04
C LYS A 337 2.38 -4.99 36.43
N PRO A 338 1.87 -6.25 36.47
CA PRO A 338 2.62 -7.39 35.92
C PRO A 338 2.76 -7.34 34.39
N ASN A 339 1.78 -6.75 33.70
CA ASN A 339 1.73 -6.69 32.24
C ASN A 339 2.21 -5.33 31.69
N ARG A 340 2.72 -4.44 32.55
CA ARG A 340 3.18 -3.10 32.18
C ARG A 340 4.34 -3.13 31.18
N SER A 341 5.16 -4.19 31.19
CA SER A 341 6.20 -4.42 30.18
C SER A 341 5.63 -4.61 28.77
N LEU A 342 4.36 -4.93 28.59
CA LEU A 342 3.74 -5.04 27.25
C LEU A 342 3.23 -3.67 26.74
N SER A 343 3.21 -2.65 27.60
CA SER A 343 2.79 -1.29 27.25
C SER A 343 3.83 -0.62 26.34
N ARG A 344 3.35 0.21 25.41
CA ARG A 344 4.22 1.05 24.54
C ARG A 344 4.10 2.52 24.88
N LYS A 345 2.95 2.94 25.40
CA LYS A 345 2.72 4.27 25.97
C LYS A 345 2.79 4.20 27.50
N PHE A 346 3.46 5.16 28.11
CA PHE A 346 3.45 5.36 29.56
C PHE A 346 3.10 6.80 29.87
N THR A 347 2.08 7.03 30.70
CA THR A 347 1.81 8.37 31.24
C THR A 347 2.64 8.55 32.51
N ASP A 348 3.60 9.48 32.49
CA ASP A 348 4.44 9.75 33.65
C ASP A 348 3.68 10.53 34.71
N TRP A 349 3.05 11.61 34.26
CA TRP A 349 2.19 12.46 35.07
C TRP A 349 1.10 13.06 34.20
N ALA A 350 -0.06 13.26 34.82
CA ALA A 350 -1.18 13.96 34.23
C ALA A 350 -1.71 14.96 35.27
N TYR A 351 -1.83 16.22 34.86
CA TYR A 351 -2.40 17.28 35.67
C TYR A 351 -3.49 17.99 34.86
N GLY A 352 -4.74 17.61 35.12
CA GLY A 352 -5.88 18.08 34.34
C GLY A 352 -5.70 17.78 32.85
N PRO A 353 -5.72 18.80 31.96
CA PRO A 353 -5.58 18.60 30.52
C PRO A 353 -4.12 18.38 30.06
N VAL A 354 -3.13 18.64 30.92
CA VAL A 354 -1.71 18.49 30.56
C VAL A 354 -1.24 17.11 30.98
N GLN A 355 -0.76 16.31 30.03
CA GLN A 355 -0.15 15.02 30.29
C GLN A 355 1.22 14.90 29.61
N SER A 356 2.17 14.31 30.31
CA SER A 356 3.43 13.87 29.73
C SER A 356 3.35 12.38 29.43
N SER A 357 3.52 12.03 28.17
CA SER A 357 3.50 10.64 27.71
C SER A 357 4.84 10.23 27.12
N LEU A 358 5.29 9.03 27.50
CA LEU A 358 6.48 8.37 27.03
C LEU A 358 6.09 7.30 26.01
N TYR A 359 6.67 7.37 24.82
CA TYR A 359 6.46 6.38 23.75
C TYR A 359 7.70 5.53 23.53
N ASP A 360 7.54 4.21 23.50
CA ASP A 360 8.62 3.27 23.20
C ASP A 360 9.13 3.42 21.75
N LEU A 361 10.41 3.78 21.59
CA LEU A 361 11.03 3.97 20.27
C LEU A 361 11.59 2.69 19.63
N THR A 362 11.46 1.53 20.28
CA THR A 362 11.91 0.26 19.67
C THR A 362 11.26 0.05 18.31
N GLU A 363 12.07 -0.19 17.27
CA GLU A 363 11.66 -0.38 15.86
C GLU A 363 11.06 0.86 15.15
N LEU A 364 10.76 1.94 15.88
CA LEU A 364 10.25 3.19 15.33
C LEU A 364 11.35 4.03 14.69
N ASP A 365 12.45 4.18 15.40
CA ASP A 365 13.57 5.00 14.97
C ASP A 365 14.45 4.26 13.94
N THR A 366 15.15 5.03 13.12
CA THR A 366 16.10 4.61 12.05
C THR A 366 17.35 3.88 12.54
N THR A 367 17.40 3.52 13.83
CA THR A 367 18.49 2.77 14.44
C THR A 367 18.44 1.28 14.07
N ALA A 368 17.24 0.76 13.80
CA ALA A 368 17.03 -0.61 13.34
C ALA A 368 16.99 -0.68 11.81
N ASP A 369 17.50 -1.77 11.25
CA ASP A 369 17.33 -2.08 9.83
C ASP A 369 15.83 -2.28 9.53
N ASN A 370 15.33 -1.67 8.45
CA ASN A 370 13.90 -1.60 8.11
C ASN A 370 13.03 -0.98 9.23
N SER A 371 13.41 0.19 9.72
CA SER A 371 12.61 0.93 10.71
C SER A 371 11.19 1.22 10.22
N LEU A 372 10.25 1.34 11.17
CA LEU A 372 8.85 1.67 10.86
C LEU A 372 8.75 2.97 10.05
N LEU A 373 9.50 4.00 10.47
CA LEU A 373 9.51 5.29 9.81
C LEU A 373 10.02 5.20 8.37
N GLU A 374 11.04 4.38 8.13
CA GLU A 374 11.55 4.14 6.78
C GLU A 374 10.52 3.43 5.89
N ILE A 375 9.85 2.40 6.42
CA ILE A 375 8.80 1.68 5.69
C ILE A 375 7.66 2.63 5.31
N ILE A 376 7.16 3.44 6.23
CA ILE A 376 6.02 4.34 5.96
C ILE A 376 6.37 5.39 4.90
N VAL A 377 7.56 5.98 4.98
CA VAL A 377 7.95 7.09 4.09
C VAL A 377 8.31 6.62 2.69
N TYR A 378 8.99 5.48 2.54
CA TYR A 378 9.40 4.97 1.23
C TYR A 378 8.36 4.06 0.56
N ASN A 379 7.30 3.64 1.24
CA ASN A 379 6.24 2.86 0.62
C ASN A 379 5.37 3.74 -0.31
N THR A 380 5.30 3.34 -1.57
CA THR A 380 4.56 4.02 -2.64
C THR A 380 3.15 3.48 -2.84
N ASN A 381 2.89 2.25 -2.38
CA ASN A 381 1.66 1.53 -2.71
C ASN A 381 0.47 1.95 -1.84
N ILE A 382 0.74 2.71 -0.77
CA ILE A 382 -0.22 3.09 0.26
C ILE A 382 -0.69 4.53 0.07
N GLY A 383 -2.00 4.73 -0.09
CA GLY A 383 -2.61 6.07 -0.17
C GLY A 383 -2.65 6.84 1.16
N ASN A 384 -2.96 6.15 2.27
CA ASN A 384 -3.15 6.75 3.62
C ASN A 384 -1.84 6.96 4.40
N ARG A 385 -0.67 6.91 3.75
CA ARG A 385 0.65 7.11 4.38
C ARG A 385 0.79 8.45 5.12
N HIS A 386 0.12 9.48 4.63
CA HIS A 386 0.16 10.80 5.23
C HIS A 386 -0.57 10.86 6.57
N GLU A 387 -1.68 10.10 6.73
CA GLU A 387 -2.40 9.97 8.00
C GLU A 387 -1.55 9.21 9.02
N MET A 388 -0.84 8.17 8.60
CA MET A 388 0.05 7.40 9.47
C MET A 388 1.18 8.26 10.06
N LEU A 389 1.69 9.23 9.31
CA LEU A 389 2.71 10.17 9.80
C LEU A 389 2.16 11.20 10.80
N THR A 390 0.85 11.39 10.87
CA THR A 390 0.23 12.29 11.87
C THR A 390 0.11 11.67 13.26
N LEU A 391 0.36 10.36 13.40
CA LEU A 391 0.38 9.68 14.69
C LEU A 391 1.39 10.37 15.62
N GLU A 392 0.96 10.64 16.86
CA GLU A 392 1.70 11.42 17.86
C GLU A 392 3.20 11.08 17.98
N PRO A 393 3.63 9.81 18.16
CA PRO A 393 5.04 9.49 18.30
C PRO A 393 5.84 9.77 17.03
N LEU A 394 5.29 9.47 15.85
CA LEU A 394 5.97 9.68 14.57
C LEU A 394 6.07 11.18 14.23
N HIS A 395 4.99 11.93 14.43
CA HIS A 395 4.97 13.37 14.22
C HIS A 395 5.95 14.10 15.14
N SER A 396 5.96 13.74 16.43
CA SER A 396 6.88 14.33 17.42
C SER A 396 8.33 13.98 17.10
N LEU A 397 8.62 12.72 16.74
CA LEU A 397 9.95 12.27 16.34
C LEU A 397 10.48 13.05 15.14
N LEU A 398 9.68 13.18 14.06
CA LEU A 398 10.06 13.94 12.87
C LEU A 398 10.28 15.42 13.18
N ARG A 399 9.44 16.02 14.03
CA ARG A 399 9.58 17.42 14.47
C ARG A 399 10.89 17.63 15.22
N MET A 400 11.25 16.73 16.13
CA MET A 400 12.51 16.81 16.88
C MET A 400 13.73 16.62 15.99
N LYS A 401 13.71 15.65 15.07
CA LYS A 401 14.79 15.46 14.08
C LYS A 401 14.99 16.70 13.21
N TRP A 402 13.90 17.34 12.79
CA TRP A 402 13.95 18.58 12.03
C TRP A 402 14.64 19.72 12.78
N LYS A 403 14.22 19.98 14.03
CA LYS A 403 14.80 21.03 14.87
C LYS A 403 16.27 20.78 15.20
N LYS A 404 16.65 19.52 15.49
CA LYS A 404 17.99 19.16 15.97
C LYS A 404 19.05 19.24 14.87
N PHE A 405 18.82 18.64 13.70
CA PHE A 405 19.83 18.60 12.64
C PHE A 405 19.32 18.92 11.23
N ALA A 406 18.12 18.46 10.86
CA ALA A 406 17.73 18.48 9.45
C ALA A 406 17.53 19.91 8.92
N ARG A 407 17.02 20.85 9.75
CA ARG A 407 16.90 22.27 9.37
C ARG A 407 18.25 22.89 8.99
N HIS A 408 19.30 22.62 9.76
CA HIS A 408 20.64 23.14 9.52
C HIS A 408 21.27 22.50 8.28
N MET A 409 21.16 21.18 8.13
CA MET A 409 21.63 20.45 6.95
C MET A 409 20.94 20.93 5.67
N PHE A 410 19.62 21.11 5.71
CA PHE A 410 18.83 21.61 4.59
C PHE A 410 19.24 23.02 4.19
N PHE A 411 19.39 23.93 5.16
CA PHE A 411 19.84 25.29 4.92
C PHE A 411 21.26 25.33 4.32
N MET A 412 22.20 24.54 4.86
CA MET A 412 23.56 24.45 4.32
C MET A 412 23.56 23.90 2.90
N SER A 413 22.76 22.86 2.61
CA SER A 413 22.62 22.33 1.25
C SER A 413 22.05 23.37 0.28
N CYS A 414 21.08 24.18 0.72
CA CYS A 414 20.51 25.27 -0.06
C CYS A 414 21.58 26.34 -0.37
N CYS A 415 22.35 26.75 0.64
CA CYS A 415 23.42 27.73 0.48
C CYS A 415 24.52 27.24 -0.48
N PHE A 416 24.98 26.00 -0.34
CA PHE A 416 26.00 25.44 -1.24
C PHE A 416 25.50 25.36 -2.69
N TYR A 417 24.25 24.93 -2.89
CA TYR A 417 23.67 24.88 -4.23
C TYR A 417 23.43 26.26 -4.83
N PHE A 418 23.06 27.26 -4.00
CA PHE A 418 22.96 28.65 -4.41
C PHE A 418 24.29 29.23 -4.85
N ILE A 419 25.33 29.04 -4.05
CA ILE A 419 26.69 29.45 -4.41
C ILE A 419 27.13 28.75 -5.69
N TYR A 420 26.86 27.45 -5.85
CA TYR A 420 27.17 26.70 -7.07
C TYR A 420 26.52 27.32 -8.32
N ASN A 421 25.22 27.64 -8.27
CA ASN A 421 24.53 28.29 -9.40
C ASN A 421 25.04 29.71 -9.65
N ILE A 422 25.35 30.49 -8.61
CA ILE A 422 25.96 31.82 -8.78
C ILE A 422 27.32 31.71 -9.46
N ILE A 423 28.20 30.80 -9.02
CA ILE A 423 29.50 30.58 -9.66
C ILE A 423 29.32 30.14 -11.13
N LEU A 424 28.38 29.23 -11.41
CA LEU A 424 28.05 28.80 -12.77
C LEU A 424 27.59 29.98 -13.64
N THR A 425 26.73 30.86 -13.12
CA THR A 425 26.29 32.06 -13.85
C THR A 425 27.46 33.02 -14.11
N LEU A 426 28.30 33.31 -13.11
CA LEU A 426 29.45 34.20 -13.26
C LEU A 426 30.45 33.68 -14.29
N VAL A 427 30.76 32.37 -14.26
CA VAL A 427 31.68 31.73 -15.23
C VAL A 427 31.12 31.79 -16.65
N SER A 428 29.81 31.61 -16.81
CA SER A 428 29.17 31.67 -18.12
C SER A 428 29.09 33.10 -18.68
N TYR A 429 28.85 34.10 -17.83
CA TYR A 429 28.63 35.49 -18.22
C TYR A 429 29.95 36.21 -18.52
N TYR A 430 30.95 36.08 -17.64
CA TYR A 430 32.24 36.77 -17.76
C TYR A 430 33.25 36.05 -18.66
N ARG A 431 32.78 35.29 -19.65
CA ARG A 431 33.67 34.56 -20.57
C ARG A 431 34.48 35.54 -21.44
N PRO A 432 35.83 35.50 -21.37
CA PRO A 432 36.66 36.29 -22.25
C PRO A 432 36.72 35.61 -23.63
N ARG A 433 36.37 36.36 -24.68
CA ARG A 433 36.46 36.01 -26.12
C ARG A 433 35.31 35.16 -26.67
N ARG A 434 34.32 35.83 -27.28
CA ARG A 434 33.19 35.21 -27.99
C ARG A 434 33.58 34.63 -29.37
N ASP A 435 34.71 35.08 -29.94
CA ASP A 435 35.03 34.86 -31.36
C ASP A 435 36.17 33.85 -31.62
N GLU A 436 36.91 33.41 -30.60
CA GLU A 436 37.99 32.42 -30.73
C GLU A 436 37.50 30.99 -30.42
N ALA A 437 38.02 29.99 -31.14
CA ALA A 437 37.71 28.59 -30.87
C ALA A 437 38.34 28.12 -29.54
N PRO A 438 37.60 27.40 -28.68
CA PRO A 438 38.16 26.78 -27.48
C PRO A 438 39.23 25.72 -27.86
N PRO A 439 40.17 25.38 -26.97
CA PRO A 439 40.36 25.91 -25.63
C PRO A 439 41.01 27.29 -25.64
N TYR A 440 40.46 28.22 -24.85
CA TYR A 440 41.12 29.51 -24.65
C TYR A 440 42.45 29.26 -23.91
N PRO A 441 43.54 29.94 -24.29
CA PRO A 441 44.76 29.85 -23.52
C PRO A 441 44.43 30.24 -22.09
N LEU A 442 44.68 29.34 -21.13
CA LEU A 442 44.56 29.62 -19.70
C LEU A 442 45.65 30.63 -19.34
N ALA A 443 45.44 31.88 -19.73
CA ALA A 443 46.37 32.96 -19.54
C ALA A 443 46.33 33.33 -18.05
N LEU A 444 47.16 32.62 -17.26
CA LEU A 444 47.47 32.90 -15.87
C LEU A 444 47.97 34.35 -15.62
N THR A 445 48.25 35.08 -16.71
CA THR A 445 48.86 36.41 -16.75
C THR A 445 47.89 37.58 -16.53
N ARG A 446 46.56 37.35 -16.46
CA ARG A 446 45.57 38.39 -16.12
C ARG A 446 45.08 38.21 -14.67
N ASN A 447 45.00 39.29 -13.90
CA ASN A 447 44.60 39.28 -12.46
C ASN A 447 43.28 38.52 -12.16
N MET A 448 42.37 38.40 -13.13
CA MET A 448 41.08 37.70 -12.97
C MET A 448 41.06 36.24 -13.48
N GLY A 449 42.13 35.78 -14.14
CA GLY A 449 42.20 34.43 -14.74
C GLY A 449 42.28 33.32 -13.70
N TRP A 450 42.96 33.57 -12.57
CA TRP A 450 43.04 32.64 -11.44
C TRP A 450 41.66 32.36 -10.82
N LEU A 451 40.84 33.40 -10.67
CA LEU A 451 39.48 33.28 -10.12
C LEU A 451 38.59 32.43 -11.05
N GLN A 452 38.72 32.61 -12.36
CA GLN A 452 37.96 31.84 -13.34
C GLN A 452 38.37 30.36 -13.37
N LEU A 453 39.67 30.06 -13.25
CA LEU A 453 40.17 28.68 -13.17
C LEU A 453 39.67 28.00 -11.88
N LEU A 454 39.78 28.69 -10.74
CA LEU A 454 39.28 28.19 -9.45
C LEU A 454 37.78 27.89 -9.54
N ALA A 455 37.00 28.80 -10.13
CA ALA A 455 35.56 28.62 -10.32
C ALA A 455 35.23 27.42 -11.22
N GLN A 456 35.95 27.21 -12.32
CA GLN A 456 35.77 26.05 -13.21
C GLN A 456 36.10 24.73 -12.51
N VAL A 457 37.16 24.68 -11.71
CA VAL A 457 37.52 23.49 -10.91
C VAL A 457 36.44 23.21 -9.86
N LEU A 458 35.97 24.23 -9.15
CA LEU A 458 34.89 24.09 -8.16
C LEU A 458 33.58 23.59 -8.79
N ILE A 459 33.19 24.14 -9.95
CA ILE A 459 32.00 23.68 -10.70
C ILE A 459 32.15 22.21 -11.09
N MET A 460 33.32 21.80 -11.58
CA MET A 460 33.56 20.41 -11.99
C MET A 460 33.49 19.43 -10.83
N ILE A 461 34.15 19.75 -9.71
CA ILE A 461 34.11 18.91 -8.51
C ILE A 461 32.67 18.82 -7.98
N ALA A 462 31.95 19.95 -7.92
CA ALA A 462 30.56 19.99 -7.48
C ALA A 462 29.63 19.20 -8.43
N ALA A 463 29.81 19.31 -9.74
CA ALA A 463 29.01 18.57 -10.72
C ALA A 463 29.24 17.05 -10.62
N ILE A 464 30.49 16.60 -10.46
CA ILE A 464 30.81 15.18 -10.25
C ILE A 464 30.19 14.67 -8.94
N PHE A 465 30.31 15.44 -7.85
CA PHE A 465 29.69 15.09 -6.58
C PHE A 465 28.17 14.97 -6.68
N LEU A 466 27.50 15.93 -7.33
CA LEU A 466 26.06 15.90 -7.57
C LEU A 466 25.68 14.69 -8.44
N ALA A 467 26.42 14.43 -9.52
CA ALA A 467 26.15 13.29 -10.39
C ALA A 467 26.23 11.96 -9.63
N ILE A 468 27.26 11.76 -8.79
CA ILE A 468 27.40 10.54 -7.98
C ILE A 468 26.27 10.45 -6.94
N LYS A 469 26.01 11.53 -6.21
CA LYS A 469 24.96 11.58 -5.18
C LYS A 469 23.59 11.21 -5.77
N GLU A 470 23.22 11.80 -6.90
CA GLU A 470 21.93 11.53 -7.54
C GLU A 470 21.90 10.15 -8.22
N SER A 471 23.01 9.68 -8.80
CA SER A 471 23.07 8.32 -9.36
C SER A 471 22.83 7.25 -8.30
N VAL A 472 23.41 7.42 -7.11
CA VAL A 472 23.18 6.51 -5.97
C VAL A 472 21.72 6.59 -5.51
N ALA A 473 21.14 7.79 -5.44
CA ALA A 473 19.74 7.96 -5.07
C ALA A 473 18.79 7.26 -6.07
N ILE A 474 19.02 7.42 -7.37
CA ILE A 474 18.22 6.78 -8.43
C ILE A 474 18.37 5.25 -8.39
N PHE A 475 19.59 4.73 -8.18
CA PHE A 475 19.82 3.29 -8.11
C PHE A 475 19.20 2.63 -6.87
N LEU A 476 19.19 3.34 -5.73
CA LEU A 476 18.57 2.84 -4.50
C LEU A 476 17.04 2.95 -4.51
N LEU A 477 16.46 3.80 -5.36
CA LEU A 477 15.02 3.79 -5.62
C LEU A 477 14.67 2.53 -6.44
N ARG A 478 14.27 1.47 -5.74
CA ARG A 478 13.79 0.24 -6.39
C ARG A 478 12.54 0.55 -7.24
N PRO A 479 12.54 0.29 -8.55
CA PRO A 479 11.41 0.63 -9.40
C PRO A 479 10.28 -0.39 -9.21
N SER A 480 9.17 0.03 -8.60
CA SER A 480 7.90 -0.72 -8.70
C SER A 480 6.95 -0.06 -9.69
N ASP A 481 6.84 1.27 -9.71
CA ASP A 481 5.88 1.99 -10.56
C ASP A 481 6.47 3.26 -11.19
N LEU A 482 6.30 3.43 -12.51
CA LEU A 482 6.74 4.63 -13.25
C LEU A 482 6.06 5.92 -12.76
N GLN A 483 4.82 5.82 -12.31
CA GLN A 483 4.02 6.97 -11.89
C GLN A 483 4.50 7.55 -10.54
N SER A 484 4.87 6.70 -9.59
CA SER A 484 5.43 7.13 -8.31
C SER A 484 6.86 7.66 -8.46
N ILE A 485 7.62 7.11 -9.41
CA ILE A 485 8.95 7.64 -9.77
C ILE A 485 8.82 9.06 -10.35
N LEU A 486 7.85 9.29 -11.24
CA LEU A 486 7.65 10.60 -11.86
C LEU A 486 7.13 11.65 -10.86
N SER A 487 6.29 11.28 -9.90
CA SER A 487 5.81 12.21 -8.86
C SER A 487 6.81 12.43 -7.72
N ASP A 488 7.53 11.40 -7.28
CA ASP A 488 8.28 11.48 -6.03
C ASP A 488 9.79 11.66 -6.28
N ALA A 489 10.31 11.25 -7.46
CA ALA A 489 11.73 11.26 -7.78
C ALA A 489 12.16 12.24 -8.89
N TRP A 490 11.23 13.03 -9.46
CA TRP A 490 11.54 13.97 -10.55
C TRP A 490 12.74 14.88 -10.29
N PHE A 491 12.88 15.41 -9.07
CA PHE A 491 14.00 16.28 -8.72
C PHE A 491 15.35 15.57 -8.77
N HIS A 492 15.43 14.29 -8.41
CA HIS A 492 16.67 13.52 -8.55
C HIS A 492 17.12 13.43 -10.01
N PHE A 493 16.16 13.20 -10.93
CA PHE A 493 16.44 13.25 -12.37
C PHE A 493 16.84 14.64 -12.85
N ALA A 494 16.17 15.70 -12.39
CA ALA A 494 16.48 17.07 -12.80
C ALA A 494 17.87 17.53 -12.33
N PHE A 495 18.27 17.19 -11.09
CA PHE A 495 19.64 17.43 -10.59
C PHE A 495 20.68 16.58 -11.33
N PHE A 496 20.36 15.32 -11.63
CA PHE A 496 21.24 14.45 -12.41
C PHE A 496 21.47 14.98 -13.83
N ILE A 497 20.40 15.35 -14.54
CA ILE A 497 20.48 15.93 -15.90
C ILE A 497 21.30 17.21 -15.88
N GLN A 498 21.10 18.10 -14.89
CA GLN A 498 21.90 19.30 -14.75
C GLN A 498 23.40 18.97 -14.60
N ALA A 499 23.74 18.03 -13.71
CA ALA A 499 25.13 17.65 -13.47
C ALA A 499 25.78 17.04 -14.72
N VAL A 500 25.05 16.17 -15.44
CA VAL A 500 25.51 15.56 -16.69
C VAL A 500 25.72 16.60 -17.77
N LEU A 501 24.82 17.59 -17.92
CA LEU A 501 24.98 18.67 -18.90
C LEU A 501 26.23 19.51 -18.63
N VAL A 502 26.55 19.78 -17.35
CA VAL A 502 27.78 20.50 -16.99
C VAL A 502 29.02 19.67 -17.32
N ILE A 503 29.06 18.40 -16.93
CA ILE A 503 30.19 17.50 -17.23
C ILE A 503 30.39 17.38 -18.75
N PHE A 504 29.29 17.20 -19.49
CA PHE A 504 29.30 17.13 -20.94
C PHE A 504 29.76 18.44 -21.60
N SER A 505 29.37 19.60 -21.04
CA SER A 505 29.86 20.89 -21.52
C SER A 505 31.36 21.05 -21.34
N VAL A 506 31.94 20.57 -20.23
CA VAL A 506 33.38 20.61 -20.00
C VAL A 506 34.12 19.61 -20.89
N PHE A 507 33.55 18.44 -21.12
CA PHE A 507 34.04 17.50 -22.13
C PHE A 507 34.11 18.16 -23.51
N LEU A 508 33.00 18.74 -23.99
CA LEU A 508 32.97 19.44 -25.28
C LEU A 508 33.96 20.61 -25.36
N TYR A 509 34.19 21.31 -24.25
CA TYR A 509 35.21 22.37 -24.16
C TYR A 509 36.63 21.83 -24.39
N LEU A 510 36.96 20.66 -23.84
CA LEU A 510 38.28 20.01 -24.05
C LEU A 510 38.47 19.55 -25.51
N PHE A 511 37.40 19.08 -26.16
CA PHE A 511 37.42 18.67 -27.56
C PHE A 511 37.30 19.82 -28.57
N SER A 512 37.36 21.08 -28.10
CA SER A 512 37.33 22.27 -28.96
C SER A 512 36.02 22.46 -29.75
N TYR A 513 34.91 21.86 -29.30
CA TYR A 513 33.61 22.01 -29.96
C TYR A 513 32.93 23.33 -29.55
N LYS A 514 32.35 24.05 -30.52
CA LYS A 514 31.63 25.31 -30.28
C LYS A 514 30.31 25.10 -29.51
N GLU A 515 29.70 23.93 -29.62
CA GLU A 515 28.41 23.57 -29.01
C GLU A 515 28.42 23.43 -27.48
N HIS A 516 29.59 23.48 -26.84
CA HIS A 516 29.69 23.42 -25.38
C HIS A 516 28.88 24.54 -24.68
N LEU A 517 28.69 25.69 -25.35
CA LEU A 517 27.90 26.81 -24.82
C LEU A 517 26.41 26.44 -24.68
N VAL A 518 25.84 25.71 -25.63
CA VAL A 518 24.43 25.32 -25.61
C VAL A 518 24.14 24.45 -24.38
N CYS A 519 24.99 23.45 -24.15
CA CYS A 519 24.88 22.57 -22.98
C CYS A 519 25.03 23.35 -21.67
N LEU A 520 25.95 24.32 -21.62
CA LEU A 520 26.19 25.14 -20.43
C LEU A 520 24.99 26.06 -20.09
N VAL A 521 24.39 26.70 -21.10
CA VAL A 521 23.22 27.58 -20.90
C VAL A 521 22.00 26.76 -20.48
N LEU A 522 21.77 25.60 -21.10
CA LEU A 522 20.70 24.68 -20.69
C LEU A 522 20.89 24.21 -19.24
N ALA A 523 22.12 23.85 -18.86
CA ALA A 523 22.44 23.46 -17.48
C ALA A 523 22.18 24.60 -16.47
N MET A 524 22.48 25.84 -16.84
CA MET A 524 22.24 27.01 -15.98
C MET A 524 20.74 27.28 -15.81
N ALA A 525 19.98 27.29 -16.90
CA ALA A 525 18.53 27.50 -16.85
C ALA A 525 17.85 26.41 -16.00
N LEU A 526 18.24 25.14 -16.22
CA LEU A 526 17.77 24.02 -15.41
C LEU A 526 18.21 24.15 -13.94
N GLY A 527 19.40 24.67 -13.67
CA GLY A 527 19.91 24.90 -12.32
C GLY A 527 19.10 25.91 -11.52
N TRP A 528 18.66 27.00 -12.15
CA TRP A 528 17.74 27.95 -11.51
C TRP A 528 16.33 27.37 -11.34
N ALA A 529 15.84 26.57 -12.29
CA ALA A 529 14.57 25.87 -12.10
C ALA A 529 14.64 24.88 -10.92
N ASN A 530 15.76 24.17 -10.76
CA ASN A 530 16.02 23.24 -9.67
C ASN A 530 16.06 23.92 -8.29
N MET A 531 16.20 25.26 -8.20
CA MET A 531 16.04 25.99 -6.94
C MET A 531 14.66 25.84 -6.32
N LEU A 532 13.64 25.58 -7.13
CA LEU A 532 12.28 25.32 -6.64
C LEU A 532 12.24 24.12 -5.68
N TYR A 533 13.21 23.19 -5.74
CA TYR A 533 13.32 22.11 -4.77
C TYR A 533 13.43 22.60 -3.32
N PHE A 534 14.19 23.67 -3.08
CA PHE A 534 14.45 24.17 -1.72
C PHE A 534 13.26 24.92 -1.11
N THR A 535 12.22 25.20 -1.90
CA THR A 535 10.96 25.78 -1.38
C THR A 535 10.21 24.80 -0.47
N ARG A 536 10.48 23.49 -0.59
CA ARG A 536 9.89 22.42 0.25
C ARG A 536 10.16 22.58 1.75
N GLY A 537 11.21 23.30 2.15
CA GLY A 537 11.55 23.50 3.55
C GLY A 537 10.57 24.43 4.30
N PHE A 538 9.90 25.33 3.57
CA PHE A 538 8.95 26.29 4.13
C PHE A 538 7.52 25.79 3.93
N GLN A 539 6.66 25.95 4.94
CA GLN A 539 5.27 25.47 4.86
C GLN A 539 4.46 26.22 3.79
N SER A 540 4.56 27.55 3.75
CA SER A 540 3.84 28.39 2.79
C SER A 540 4.25 28.10 1.35
N MET A 541 5.55 28.05 1.07
CA MET A 541 6.07 27.85 -0.30
C MET A 541 6.05 26.38 -0.75
N GLY A 542 6.19 25.44 0.20
CA GLY A 542 6.20 24.01 -0.09
C GLY A 542 4.88 23.51 -0.67
N ILE A 543 3.75 24.07 -0.20
CA ILE A 543 2.41 23.77 -0.73
C ILE A 543 2.32 24.13 -2.22
N TYR A 544 2.76 25.34 -2.61
CA TYR A 544 2.74 25.76 -4.01
C TYR A 544 3.66 24.91 -4.90
N SER A 545 4.82 24.47 -4.38
CA SER A 545 5.71 23.56 -5.11
C SER A 545 5.03 22.24 -5.47
N VAL A 546 4.28 21.66 -4.52
CA VAL A 546 3.49 20.43 -4.74
C VAL A 546 2.38 20.67 -5.77
N MET A 547 1.70 21.82 -5.70
CA MET A 547 0.65 22.19 -6.65
C MET A 547 1.19 22.29 -8.08
N ILE A 548 2.29 23.03 -8.29
CA ILE A 548 2.93 23.18 -9.60
C ILE A 548 3.30 21.81 -10.16
N GLN A 549 3.88 20.93 -9.34
CA GLN A 549 4.29 19.59 -9.79
C GLN A 549 3.11 18.74 -10.24
N LYS A 550 2.03 18.67 -9.45
CA LYS A 550 0.84 17.87 -9.79
C LYS A 550 0.09 18.43 -11.00
N VAL A 551 -0.10 19.75 -11.08
CA VAL A 551 -0.79 20.41 -12.20
C VAL A 551 -0.06 20.19 -13.51
N ILE A 552 1.27 20.32 -13.53
CA ILE A 552 2.07 20.04 -14.73
C ILE A 552 1.90 18.58 -15.18
N LEU A 553 1.97 17.63 -14.24
CA LEU A 553 1.95 16.20 -14.56
C LEU A 553 0.56 15.71 -14.99
N GLN A 554 -0.51 16.20 -14.37
CA GLN A 554 -1.88 15.72 -14.61
C GLN A 554 -2.60 16.46 -15.74
N ASP A 555 -2.42 17.78 -15.86
CA ASP A 555 -3.24 18.63 -16.73
C ASP A 555 -2.43 19.11 -17.95
N VAL A 556 -1.25 19.68 -17.72
CA VAL A 556 -0.43 20.26 -18.80
C VAL A 556 0.05 19.19 -19.78
N ILE A 557 0.49 18.02 -19.31
CA ILE A 557 0.94 16.94 -20.21
C ILE A 557 -0.21 16.44 -21.09
N LYS A 558 -1.41 16.23 -20.53
CA LYS A 558 -2.59 15.77 -21.31
C LYS A 558 -3.01 16.80 -22.34
N PHE A 559 -3.05 18.07 -21.94
CA PHE A 559 -3.32 19.19 -22.85
C PHE A 559 -2.27 19.27 -23.97
N LEU A 560 -0.98 19.15 -23.62
CA LEU A 560 0.11 19.25 -24.58
C LEU A 560 0.03 18.15 -25.64
N VAL A 561 -0.38 16.93 -25.28
CA VAL A 561 -0.59 15.83 -26.24
C VAL A 561 -1.68 16.19 -27.24
N VAL A 562 -2.84 16.65 -26.78
CA VAL A 562 -3.95 17.06 -27.67
C VAL A 562 -3.54 18.26 -28.54
N TYR A 563 -2.86 19.23 -27.93
CA TYR A 563 -2.36 20.42 -28.60
C TYR A 563 -1.35 20.09 -29.71
N ILE A 564 -0.37 19.21 -29.45
CA ILE A 564 0.63 18.81 -30.46
C ILE A 564 -0.03 18.11 -31.65
N VAL A 565 -1.06 17.28 -31.43
CA VAL A 565 -1.80 16.64 -32.53
C VAL A 565 -2.47 17.69 -33.43
N PHE A 566 -3.11 18.69 -32.84
CA PHE A 566 -3.69 19.79 -33.63
C PHE A 566 -2.63 20.66 -34.29
N LEU A 567 -1.57 21.02 -33.58
CA LEU A 567 -0.47 21.84 -34.12
C LEU A 567 0.17 21.17 -35.34
N LEU A 568 0.47 19.86 -35.27
CA LEU A 568 1.02 19.11 -36.39
C LEU A 568 0.01 18.92 -37.53
N GLY A 569 -1.25 18.59 -37.20
CA GLY A 569 -2.29 18.38 -38.21
C GLY A 569 -2.58 19.65 -39.03
N PHE A 570 -2.86 20.77 -38.36
CA PHE A 570 -3.08 22.05 -39.02
C PHE A 570 -1.79 22.62 -39.60
N GLY A 571 -0.63 22.37 -38.99
CA GLY A 571 0.67 22.79 -39.50
C GLY A 571 1.02 22.17 -40.85
N VAL A 572 0.83 20.86 -41.01
CA VAL A 572 1.03 20.17 -42.30
C VAL A 572 -0.01 20.63 -43.33
N ALA A 573 -1.28 20.79 -42.93
CA ALA A 573 -2.33 21.26 -43.81
C ALA A 573 -2.02 22.66 -44.37
N LEU A 574 -1.68 23.62 -43.51
CA LEU A 574 -1.36 24.99 -43.94
C LEU A 574 -0.06 25.04 -44.75
N ALA A 575 0.96 24.25 -44.38
CA ALA A 575 2.19 24.16 -45.15
C ALA A 575 1.97 23.64 -46.58
N ALA A 576 0.97 22.77 -46.80
CA ALA A 576 0.63 22.26 -48.13
C ALA A 576 -0.06 23.30 -49.03
N LEU A 577 -0.70 24.33 -48.45
CA LEU A 577 -1.38 25.40 -49.21
C LEU A 577 -0.42 26.53 -49.66
N ILE A 578 0.79 26.58 -49.12
CA ILE A 578 1.81 27.59 -49.45
C ILE A 578 2.53 27.16 -50.74
N GLU A 579 2.51 28.02 -51.76
CA GLU A 579 3.10 27.68 -53.06
C GLU A 579 4.63 27.68 -53.07
N THR A 580 5.19 26.95 -54.04
CA THR A 580 6.62 26.84 -54.27
C THR A 580 7.08 28.00 -55.17
N CYS A 581 7.65 29.05 -54.59
CA CYS A 581 8.17 30.17 -55.37
C CYS A 581 9.28 29.72 -56.36
N PRO A 582 9.22 30.12 -57.65
CA PRO A 582 10.32 29.93 -58.58
C PRO A 582 11.49 30.88 -58.25
N ASN A 583 12.72 30.42 -58.53
CA ASN A 583 13.97 31.09 -58.20
C ASN A 583 14.09 32.47 -58.88
N ASP A 584 13.66 33.54 -58.20
CA ASP A 584 14.47 34.74 -57.93
C ASP A 584 13.61 35.90 -57.38
N SER A 585 14.12 36.52 -56.32
CA SER A 585 13.71 37.78 -55.68
C SER A 585 12.43 37.78 -54.81
N LYS A 586 12.66 38.00 -53.50
CA LYS A 586 11.73 38.47 -52.45
C LYS A 586 10.52 37.59 -52.10
N CYS A 587 10.66 36.28 -52.17
CA CYS A 587 9.75 35.37 -51.44
C CYS A 587 10.44 35.02 -50.10
N HIS A 588 10.03 35.67 -49.00
CA HIS A 588 10.59 35.36 -47.67
C HIS A 588 10.39 33.88 -47.36
N SER A 589 11.49 33.22 -47.00
CA SER A 589 11.61 31.78 -46.74
C SER A 589 10.71 31.28 -45.60
N HIS A 590 9.45 30.93 -45.88
CA HIS A 590 8.54 30.29 -44.91
C HIS A 590 8.04 28.90 -45.37
N ARG A 591 8.85 28.17 -46.15
CA ARG A 591 8.45 26.84 -46.64
C ARG A 591 8.75 25.70 -45.67
N SER A 592 9.62 25.90 -44.67
CA SER A 592 9.92 24.81 -43.73
C SER A 592 8.70 24.55 -42.84
N LEU A 593 8.32 23.27 -42.71
CA LEU A 593 7.26 22.86 -41.78
C LEU A 593 7.49 23.45 -40.38
N GLY A 594 8.75 23.53 -39.94
CA GLY A 594 9.12 24.17 -38.68
C GLY A 594 8.78 25.66 -38.58
N ALA A 595 8.88 26.43 -39.66
CA ALA A 595 8.51 27.85 -39.65
C ALA A 595 6.99 28.03 -39.51
N VAL A 596 6.20 27.26 -40.25
CA VAL A 596 4.72 27.28 -40.17
C VAL A 596 4.27 26.83 -38.77
N LEU A 597 4.86 25.76 -38.22
CA LEU A 597 4.58 25.32 -36.86
C LEU A 597 4.92 26.38 -35.80
N MET A 598 6.03 27.10 -35.98
CA MET A 598 6.40 28.19 -35.07
C MET A 598 5.46 29.40 -35.18
N GLU A 599 4.99 29.74 -36.38
CA GLU A 599 4.00 30.80 -36.57
C GLU A 599 2.65 30.44 -35.96
N LEU A 600 2.19 29.20 -36.15
CA LEU A 600 0.99 28.68 -35.48
C LEU A 600 1.13 28.69 -33.96
N PHE A 601 2.30 28.33 -33.44
CA PHE A 601 2.57 28.43 -32.01
C PHE A 601 2.55 29.89 -31.52
N LYS A 602 3.19 30.83 -32.23
CA LYS A 602 3.12 32.27 -31.90
C LYS A 602 1.67 32.76 -31.90
N LEU A 603 0.88 32.34 -32.88
CA LEU A 603 -0.53 32.70 -32.98
C LEU A 603 -1.34 32.22 -31.76
N THR A 604 -1.06 31.01 -31.24
CA THR A 604 -1.77 30.49 -30.04
C THR A 604 -1.49 31.26 -28.76
N ILE A 605 -0.31 31.88 -28.64
CA ILE A 605 0.04 32.72 -27.49
C ILE A 605 -0.47 34.16 -27.70
N GLY A 606 -0.90 34.51 -28.91
CA GLY A 606 -1.33 35.86 -29.29
C GLY A 606 -0.19 36.76 -29.78
N LEU A 607 0.95 36.19 -30.18
CA LEU A 607 2.16 36.88 -30.67
C LEU A 607 2.35 36.79 -32.19
N GLY A 608 1.40 36.20 -32.93
CA GLY A 608 1.52 35.94 -34.37
C GLY A 608 0.83 37.00 -35.23
N ASP A 609 1.53 37.47 -36.25
CA ASP A 609 0.96 38.30 -37.31
C ASP A 609 0.40 37.43 -38.45
N LEU A 610 -0.78 37.80 -38.98
CA LEU A 610 -1.50 37.04 -40.01
C LEU A 610 -0.96 37.28 -41.44
N GLU A 611 0.26 37.80 -41.59
CA GLU A 611 0.83 38.25 -42.88
C GLU A 611 1.06 37.12 -43.91
N ILE A 612 0.92 35.85 -43.50
CA ILE A 612 1.16 34.64 -44.30
C ILE A 612 0.13 34.49 -45.45
N GLN A 613 -0.97 35.24 -45.43
CA GLN A 613 -2.05 35.11 -46.42
C GLN A 613 -1.62 35.48 -47.86
N GLN A 614 -0.59 36.30 -48.03
CA GLN A 614 -0.23 36.90 -49.32
C GLN A 614 0.33 35.90 -50.36
N ASN A 615 0.80 34.72 -49.94
CA ASN A 615 1.49 33.75 -50.80
C ASN A 615 0.76 32.39 -50.96
N SER A 616 -0.52 32.33 -50.61
CA SER A 616 -1.30 31.08 -50.65
C SER A 616 -2.10 30.92 -51.95
N LYS A 617 -2.13 29.70 -52.50
CA LYS A 617 -2.88 29.38 -53.74
C LYS A 617 -4.38 29.60 -53.61
N TYR A 618 -4.90 29.30 -52.43
CA TYR A 618 -6.31 29.40 -52.07
C TYR A 618 -6.46 30.21 -50.77
N PRO A 619 -6.47 31.56 -50.84
CA PRO A 619 -6.44 32.41 -49.65
C PRO A 619 -7.67 32.25 -48.77
N VAL A 620 -8.83 31.93 -49.35
CA VAL A 620 -10.07 31.70 -48.61
C VAL A 620 -9.99 30.42 -47.77
N LEU A 621 -9.46 29.32 -48.34
CA LEU A 621 -9.31 28.05 -47.62
C LEU A 621 -8.24 28.14 -46.54
N PHE A 622 -7.15 28.85 -46.82
CA PHE A 622 -6.08 29.14 -45.85
C PHE A 622 -6.63 29.90 -44.65
N LEU A 623 -7.36 31.00 -44.89
CA LEU A 623 -7.97 31.80 -43.83
C LEU A 623 -9.00 30.99 -43.02
N LEU A 624 -9.80 30.15 -43.67
CA LEU A 624 -10.80 29.30 -42.99
C LEU A 624 -10.13 28.29 -42.05
N LEU A 625 -9.09 27.58 -42.52
CA LEU A 625 -8.32 26.65 -41.69
C LEU A 625 -7.64 27.35 -40.51
N LEU A 626 -7.10 28.55 -40.75
CA LEU A 626 -6.44 29.36 -39.73
C LEU A 626 -7.43 29.85 -38.65
N ILE A 627 -8.60 30.37 -39.05
CA ILE A 627 -9.65 30.78 -38.11
C ILE A 627 -10.14 29.59 -37.30
N THR A 628 -10.34 28.44 -37.96
CA THR A 628 -10.76 27.20 -37.28
C THR A 628 -9.71 26.79 -36.24
N TYR A 629 -8.43 26.86 -36.59
CA TYR A 629 -7.33 26.58 -35.66
C TYR A 629 -7.33 27.54 -34.46
N VAL A 630 -7.48 28.85 -34.67
CA VAL A 630 -7.54 29.84 -33.58
C VAL A 630 -8.73 29.59 -32.67
N LEU A 631 -9.91 29.32 -33.22
CA LEU A 631 -11.11 29.03 -32.43
C LEU A 631 -10.90 27.76 -31.58
N LEU A 632 -10.42 26.68 -32.18
CA LEU A 632 -10.18 25.43 -31.46
C LEU A 632 -9.11 25.58 -30.37
N THR A 633 -7.98 26.21 -30.66
CA THR A 633 -6.86 26.27 -29.72
C THR A 633 -7.01 27.37 -28.67
N PHE A 634 -7.24 28.60 -29.09
CA PHE A 634 -7.28 29.75 -28.19
C PHE A 634 -8.59 29.84 -27.40
N VAL A 635 -9.74 29.63 -28.05
CA VAL A 635 -11.04 29.79 -27.39
C VAL A 635 -11.45 28.53 -26.63
N LEU A 636 -11.23 27.34 -27.18
CA LEU A 636 -11.65 26.10 -26.51
C LEU A 636 -10.55 25.52 -25.62
N LEU A 637 -9.40 25.14 -26.20
CA LEU A 637 -8.40 24.36 -25.46
C LEU A 637 -7.75 25.13 -24.31
N LEU A 638 -7.38 26.41 -24.49
CA LEU A 638 -6.78 27.20 -23.40
C LEU A 638 -7.77 27.46 -22.26
N ASN A 639 -9.03 27.80 -22.57
CA ASN A 639 -10.05 28.02 -21.54
C ASN A 639 -10.42 26.73 -20.80
N MET A 640 -10.44 25.59 -21.51
CA MET A 640 -10.62 24.28 -20.89
C MET A 640 -9.44 23.93 -19.97
N LEU A 641 -8.20 24.22 -20.37
CA LEU A 641 -7.02 24.00 -19.53
C LEU A 641 -7.09 24.80 -18.23
N ILE A 642 -7.46 26.08 -18.30
CA ILE A 642 -7.61 26.94 -17.11
C ILE A 642 -8.70 26.39 -16.18
N ALA A 643 -9.82 25.92 -16.73
CA ALA A 643 -10.91 25.32 -15.94
C ALA A 643 -10.46 24.04 -15.21
N LEU A 644 -9.77 23.14 -15.91
CA LEU A 644 -9.21 21.91 -15.32
C LEU A 644 -8.18 22.23 -14.24
N MET A 645 -7.28 23.19 -14.50
CA MET A 645 -6.30 23.66 -13.52
C MET A 645 -6.97 24.23 -12.26
N GLY A 646 -8.09 24.93 -12.41
CA GLY A 646 -8.86 25.46 -11.27
C GLY A 646 -9.37 24.34 -10.36
N GLU A 647 -9.97 23.30 -10.94
CA GLU A 647 -10.49 22.15 -10.20
C GLU A 647 -9.36 21.35 -9.53
N THR A 648 -8.24 21.11 -10.23
CA THR A 648 -7.10 20.39 -9.67
C THR A 648 -6.43 21.17 -8.55
N VAL A 649 -6.26 22.49 -8.69
CA VAL A 649 -5.74 23.37 -7.63
C VAL A 649 -6.62 23.32 -6.39
N GLU A 650 -7.95 23.36 -6.54
CA GLU A 650 -8.87 23.27 -5.40
C GLU A 650 -8.73 21.92 -4.68
N ASN A 651 -8.75 20.81 -5.42
CA ASN A 651 -8.63 19.47 -4.86
C ASN A 651 -7.26 19.25 -4.19
N ILE A 652 -6.17 19.71 -4.83
CA ILE A 652 -4.82 19.60 -4.28
C ILE A 652 -4.68 20.47 -3.03
N SER A 653 -5.29 21.65 -2.97
CA SER A 653 -5.19 22.52 -1.80
C SER A 653 -5.64 21.79 -0.51
N LYS A 654 -6.68 20.95 -0.60
CA LYS A 654 -7.21 20.13 0.51
C LYS A 654 -6.22 19.04 0.97
N GLU A 655 -5.42 18.47 0.07
CA GLU A 655 -4.45 17.40 0.37
C GLU A 655 -2.99 17.87 0.52
N SER A 656 -2.70 19.11 0.10
CA SER A 656 -1.34 19.61 -0.11
C SER A 656 -0.50 19.63 1.16
N GLU A 657 -1.10 19.93 2.30
CA GLU A 657 -0.42 19.94 3.59
C GLU A 657 0.11 18.54 3.96
N HIS A 658 -0.72 17.52 3.74
CA HIS A 658 -0.38 16.13 3.99
C HIS A 658 0.76 15.64 3.10
N ILE A 659 0.74 16.01 1.81
CA ILE A 659 1.79 15.68 0.84
C ILE A 659 3.10 16.42 1.19
N TRP A 660 3.01 17.70 1.53
CA TRP A 660 4.16 18.50 1.95
C TRP A 660 4.84 17.91 3.19
N ARG A 661 4.06 17.50 4.20
CA ARG A 661 4.59 16.83 5.40
C ARG A 661 5.33 15.53 5.05
N LEU A 662 4.78 14.73 4.13
CA LEU A 662 5.42 13.52 3.62
C LEU A 662 6.74 13.82 2.90
N GLN A 663 6.76 14.83 2.02
CA GLN A 663 7.99 15.26 1.34
C GLN A 663 9.05 15.71 2.34
N ARG A 664 8.64 16.47 3.37
CA ARG A 664 9.55 16.88 4.44
C ARG A 664 10.09 15.67 5.22
N ALA A 665 9.24 14.71 5.57
CA ALA A 665 9.67 13.47 6.24
C ALA A 665 10.71 12.70 5.42
N ARG A 666 10.53 12.61 4.10
CA ARG A 666 11.50 12.00 3.20
C ARG A 666 12.84 12.72 3.19
N THR A 667 12.85 14.05 3.08
CA THR A 667 14.12 14.81 3.13
C THR A 667 14.86 14.63 4.46
N ILE A 668 14.12 14.53 5.58
CA ILE A 668 14.71 14.25 6.90
C ILE A 668 15.43 12.90 6.90
N LEU A 669 14.78 11.85 6.38
CA LEU A 669 15.39 10.51 6.30
C LEU A 669 16.56 10.46 5.32
N GLU A 670 16.51 11.17 4.21
CA GLU A 670 17.64 11.27 3.27
C GLU A 670 18.86 11.94 3.92
N PHE A 671 18.67 13.06 4.62
CA PHE A 671 19.76 13.68 5.38
C PHE A 671 20.27 12.78 6.50
N GLU A 672 19.38 12.04 7.15
CA GLU A 672 19.76 11.09 8.17
C GLU A 672 20.61 9.95 7.59
N LYS A 673 20.26 9.42 6.42
CA LYS A 673 21.07 8.42 5.71
C LYS A 673 22.47 8.94 5.37
N MET A 674 22.60 10.22 5.04
CA MET A 674 23.89 10.88 4.75
C MET A 674 24.78 11.08 6.00
N LEU A 675 24.23 11.01 7.21
CA LEU A 675 25.02 11.20 8.42
C LEU A 675 25.94 10.00 8.72
N PRO A 676 27.22 10.23 9.09
CA PRO A 676 28.10 9.22 9.64
C PRO A 676 27.53 8.56 10.91
N LYS A 677 27.87 7.28 11.14
CA LYS A 677 27.40 6.49 12.29
C LYS A 677 27.67 7.16 13.66
N TYR A 678 28.79 7.87 13.80
CA TYR A 678 29.12 8.60 15.03
C TYR A 678 28.13 9.74 15.31
N LEU A 679 27.82 10.56 14.30
CA LEU A 679 26.87 11.66 14.45
C LEU A 679 25.45 11.14 14.68
N LYS A 680 25.06 10.02 14.03
CA LYS A 680 23.78 9.36 14.31
C LYS A 680 23.62 9.02 15.79
N LYS A 681 24.62 8.41 16.43
CA LYS A 681 24.59 8.10 17.87
C LYS A 681 24.44 9.35 18.74
N LYS A 682 25.08 10.47 18.39
CA LYS A 682 24.95 11.74 19.11
C LYS A 682 23.57 12.39 18.93
N PHE A 683 22.96 12.20 17.76
CA PHE A 683 21.66 12.77 17.44
C PHE A 683 20.47 11.87 17.83
N GLN A 684 20.70 10.64 18.27
CA GLN A 684 19.67 9.76 18.83
C GLN A 684 18.83 10.51 19.87
N LEU A 685 17.52 10.25 19.80
CA LEU A 685 16.49 10.85 20.64
C LEU A 685 16.05 9.82 21.68
N GLY A 686 15.70 10.28 22.87
CA GLY A 686 15.28 9.44 23.99
C GLY A 686 16.38 9.21 25.03
N GLU A 687 15.99 9.16 26.30
CA GLU A 687 16.85 8.79 27.43
C GLU A 687 16.51 7.38 27.89
N LEU A 688 17.47 6.64 28.45
CA LEU A 688 17.22 5.29 28.96
C LEU A 688 16.39 5.36 30.24
N CYS A 689 15.14 4.90 30.17
CA CYS A 689 14.23 4.80 31.30
C CYS A 689 14.00 3.34 31.68
N LYS A 690 14.00 3.05 33.00
CA LYS A 690 13.66 1.73 33.54
C LYS A 690 12.15 1.61 33.67
N VAL A 691 11.55 0.72 32.88
CA VAL A 691 10.09 0.49 32.85
C VAL A 691 9.69 -0.65 33.78
N ALA A 692 10.50 -1.72 33.84
CA ALA A 692 10.32 -2.86 34.75
C ALA A 692 11.68 -3.32 35.29
N GLU A 693 11.68 -4.26 36.26
CA GLU A 693 12.89 -4.72 36.94
C GLU A 693 14.01 -5.16 35.97
N ASN A 694 13.63 -5.74 34.82
CA ASN A 694 14.52 -6.23 33.76
C ASN A 694 14.30 -5.55 32.38
N ASP A 695 13.58 -4.42 32.32
CA ASP A 695 13.21 -3.77 31.04
C ASP A 695 13.61 -2.29 31.05
N THR A 696 14.67 -1.95 30.31
CA THR A 696 15.12 -0.58 30.06
C THR A 696 14.88 -0.23 28.60
N ARG A 697 14.27 0.93 28.36
CA ARG A 697 13.91 1.39 27.01
C ARG A 697 14.32 2.83 26.82
N CYS A 698 14.40 3.28 25.57
CA CYS A 698 14.59 4.68 25.23
C CYS A 698 13.25 5.29 24.81
N PRO A 699 12.39 5.72 25.74
CA PRO A 699 11.17 6.39 25.37
C PRO A 699 11.41 7.80 24.83
N LEU A 700 10.46 8.27 24.04
CA LEU A 700 10.34 9.66 23.63
C LEU A 700 9.31 10.39 24.50
N ASN A 701 9.70 11.50 25.11
CA ASN A 701 8.76 12.37 25.81
C ASN A 701 7.97 13.18 24.78
N ALA A 702 6.67 12.93 24.71
CA ALA A 702 5.72 13.73 23.95
C ALA A 702 4.79 14.46 24.95
N PRO A 703 4.96 15.78 25.14
CA PRO A 703 3.97 16.56 25.85
C PRO A 703 2.69 16.65 25.02
N SER A 704 1.53 16.47 25.64
CA SER A 704 0.26 16.73 24.96
C SER A 704 0.14 18.22 24.61
N GLU A 705 0.00 18.55 23.32
CA GLU A 705 -0.42 19.89 22.91
C GLU A 705 -1.84 20.15 23.42
N LEU A 706 -2.04 21.32 24.04
CA LEU A 706 -3.31 21.78 24.58
C LEU A 706 -4.39 21.76 23.47
N SER A 707 -5.33 20.81 23.51
CA SER A 707 -6.55 20.94 22.70
C SER A 707 -7.43 22.00 23.35
N VAL A 708 -7.56 23.14 22.67
CA VAL A 708 -8.36 24.29 23.10
C VAL A 708 -9.83 23.89 23.11
N HIS A 709 -10.33 23.37 24.24
CA HIS A 709 -11.76 23.11 24.41
C HIS A 709 -12.34 23.51 25.76
N ASN A 710 -11.66 24.35 26.55
CA ASN A 710 -12.24 24.96 27.74
C ASN A 710 -11.59 26.30 28.08
N SER A 711 -11.81 27.31 27.23
CA SER A 711 -11.44 28.72 27.51
C SER A 711 -12.29 29.36 28.63
N HIS A 712 -13.35 28.70 29.12
CA HIS A 712 -14.19 29.23 30.21
C HIS A 712 -13.78 28.86 31.63
N CYS A 713 -12.85 27.91 31.84
CA CYS A 713 -12.41 27.54 33.18
C CYS A 713 -11.16 28.29 33.68
N TYR A 714 -10.46 29.03 32.80
CA TYR A 714 -9.17 29.64 33.12
C TYR A 714 -9.25 30.81 34.12
N ASN A 715 -10.39 31.49 34.22
CA ASN A 715 -10.53 32.67 35.10
C ASN A 715 -10.84 32.34 36.56
N ARG A 716 -11.07 31.07 36.93
CA ARG A 716 -11.45 30.71 38.31
C ARG A 716 -10.33 30.11 39.16
N ILE A 717 -9.20 29.74 38.54
CA ILE A 717 -8.11 29.00 39.20
C ILE A 717 -6.93 29.92 39.59
N GLN A 718 -6.81 31.10 38.99
CA GLN A 718 -5.72 32.04 39.27
C GLN A 718 -5.74 32.63 40.70
N ASP A 719 -6.87 32.61 41.41
CA ASP A 719 -6.97 33.23 42.73
C ASP A 719 -6.55 32.31 43.90
N THR A 720 -6.38 31.00 43.67
CA THR A 720 -6.18 30.03 44.77
C THR A 720 -4.77 29.43 44.90
N SER A 721 -3.82 29.72 44.00
CA SER A 721 -2.52 29.03 43.97
C SER A 721 -1.29 29.91 44.19
N ARG A 722 -1.42 31.05 44.89
CA ARG A 722 -0.28 31.96 45.17
C ARG A 722 0.53 31.64 46.44
N SER A 723 0.24 30.53 47.11
CA SER A 723 1.02 30.07 48.28
C SER A 723 1.33 28.59 48.14
N ASN A 724 2.44 28.26 47.47
CA ASN A 724 3.40 27.23 47.89
C ASN A 724 4.41 26.93 46.77
N SER A 725 5.66 26.74 47.18
CA SER A 725 6.84 26.27 46.42
C SER A 725 7.59 27.29 45.55
N LYS A 726 8.44 28.08 46.22
CA LYS A 726 9.77 28.44 45.71
C LYS A 726 10.63 27.17 45.75
N ASN A 727 10.70 26.41 44.66
CA ASN A 727 11.79 25.45 44.37
C ASN A 727 11.78 24.83 42.96
N THR A 728 11.02 25.39 42.00
CA THR A 728 10.94 24.90 40.61
C THR A 728 11.23 26.00 39.59
N LEU A 729 12.20 26.87 39.87
CA LEU A 729 12.48 28.07 39.07
C LEU A 729 13.74 27.97 38.17
N ASN A 730 14.25 26.77 37.91
CA ASN A 730 15.40 26.57 37.00
C ASN A 730 15.05 25.84 35.69
N THR A 731 13.78 25.62 35.39
CA THR A 731 13.33 24.97 34.14
C THR A 731 12.35 25.82 33.32
N PHE A 732 12.13 27.09 33.70
CA PHE A 732 11.17 27.98 33.05
C PHE A 732 11.78 29.05 32.12
N ASP A 733 13.11 29.21 32.08
CA ASP A 733 13.77 30.24 31.26
C ASP A 733 13.93 29.88 29.76
N GLU A 734 13.45 28.72 29.29
CA GLU A 734 13.51 28.35 27.86
C GLU A 734 12.18 28.52 27.09
N MET A 735 11.14 29.11 27.69
CA MET A 735 9.81 29.26 27.06
C MET A 735 9.44 30.67 26.57
N ASP A 736 10.39 31.62 26.57
CA ASP A 736 10.11 33.03 26.20
C ASP A 736 10.40 33.42 24.74
N TYR A 737 10.46 32.48 23.79
CA TYR A 737 10.59 32.79 22.35
C TYR A 737 9.45 32.19 21.50
N LEU A 738 8.19 32.46 21.88
CA LEU A 738 7.01 32.06 21.08
C LEU A 738 6.01 33.19 20.85
N LEU A 739 6.49 34.43 20.73
CA LEU A 739 5.77 35.51 20.08
C LEU A 739 6.59 36.05 18.90
N GLU A 740 6.57 35.34 17.78
CA GLU A 740 6.88 35.95 16.48
C GLU A 740 5.66 35.82 15.57
N THR A 741 4.85 36.89 15.65
CA THR A 741 4.16 37.57 14.54
C THR A 741 3.52 36.69 13.47
N THR A 742 2.24 36.43 13.69
CA THR A 742 1.24 36.43 12.61
C THR A 742 0.87 37.88 12.31
N VAL A 743 1.25 38.36 11.12
CA VAL A 743 0.55 39.40 10.34
C VAL A 743 0.45 38.88 8.93
#